data_AF-A0AAX3P126-F1
#
_entry.id   AF-A0AAX3P126-F1
#
_cell.length_a   1.000
_cell.length_b   1.000
_cell.length_c   1.000
_cell.angle_alpha   90.00
_cell.angle_beta   90.00
_cell.angle_gamma   90.00
#
_symmetry.space_group_name_H-M   'P 1'
#
loop_
_entity.id
_entity.type
_entity.pdbx_description
1 polymer ?
#
loop_
_entity_poly.entity_id
_entity_poly.type
_entity_poly.pdbx_seq_one_letter_code
_entity_poly.pdbx_strand_id
1 'polypeptide(L)'
;MNSFVSGSKSGIAMPTETVKAALSIRYIKELRTMLAEGPHFRDWNWVQKVMVGGHGGDWFRVDPAIVNHDDPDCVWRKRNPTPYEQNTLKLIGKVTELWSPVRAVALYLKLELPLRTYQVRMLDSGEADTWRYEHVIQGGRFVLNDSPLATGSDTRPYQRGVFHRSSNESGSSLFINTNKTADSSKSEHARGYVIPWAHEAVLYWLAKLRCWQERYNPIRAPLAWTELEAKHFGRTPPHPEVLEGYGTTCFLFRNAAAADKIGRQKPINNLALDHIWRLLLGRLEQRCRARAETLDDGTPFQFVNPVGHGTHYPLHALRVSLISYLVLDLQLPLAVVSKLIAGHARLIMTLYYTKFGHAYMKEILDIAERNTLAAEEANHRRFLMDATMDQVSQRFASISVDAMHAAIGHQSAATFVFDDKGICPVGGSMCDVGGECIKERQQEQIYAPVPGYPEHNCVRCRFFLSGPAFLPGLQAHFNALSYKAHERAERHNSLQEEVTLLENRRANCERQGRMFPETRELEKLSQRYEAEAEAMGKVINDLQATYHLIKRSLDIMGSVNQEGIKLVAVGEMNDIRMGFTETRSELHQLEVLCENGMIYPEIDARKPSLRRAQLLDCMLAFNKMPPIFFCLSPQQQLEAGNAVMQLIQARTGSLKGALEFAECQRCLREIGLVEETWDVLAELVCGTPVRQLIDAARASAHDGDSHAS
;
A
#
# COMPACT_ATOMS: atom_id res chain seq x y z
N MET A 1 -23.57 -16.11 5.23
CA MET A 1 -22.68 -17.22 4.86
C MET A 1 -21.68 -17.42 5.98
N ASN A 2 -21.62 -18.62 6.56
CA ASN A 2 -20.80 -18.94 7.74
C ASN A 2 -19.30 -18.80 7.44
N SER A 3 -18.62 -17.86 8.11
CA SER A 3 -17.17 -17.68 8.09
C SER A 3 -16.50 -18.79 8.90
N PHE A 4 -15.79 -19.69 8.22
CA PHE A 4 -14.95 -20.72 8.83
C PHE A 4 -13.75 -20.07 9.54
N VAL A 5 -13.81 -19.94 10.87
CA VAL A 5 -12.66 -19.61 11.71
C VAL A 5 -12.00 -20.93 12.13
N SER A 6 -10.85 -21.27 11.54
CA SER A 6 -10.04 -22.40 12.01
C SER A 6 -9.24 -21.97 13.25
N GLY A 7 -9.68 -22.41 14.43
CA GLY A 7 -9.03 -22.10 15.70
C GLY A 7 -7.63 -22.73 15.84
N SER A 8 -6.68 -21.96 16.38
CA SER A 8 -5.39 -22.46 16.84
C SER A 8 -5.51 -22.98 18.29
N LYS A 9 -4.64 -23.91 18.70
CA LYS A 9 -4.63 -24.54 20.04
C LYS A 9 -4.43 -23.55 21.22
N SER A 10 -4.20 -22.26 20.96
CA SER A 10 -3.98 -21.22 21.98
C SER A 10 -5.11 -20.19 22.08
N GLY A 11 -6.24 -20.36 21.39
CA GLY A 11 -7.37 -19.42 21.49
C GLY A 11 -7.13 -18.03 20.88
N ILE A 12 -5.96 -17.80 20.27
CA ILE A 12 -5.62 -16.56 19.55
C ILE A 12 -6.06 -16.74 18.10
N ALA A 13 -6.81 -15.77 17.58
CA ALA A 13 -7.20 -15.70 16.18
C ALA A 13 -5.96 -15.79 15.28
N MET A 14 -5.99 -16.68 14.29
CA MET A 14 -4.90 -16.79 13.32
C MET A 14 -4.79 -15.46 12.58
N PRO A 15 -3.61 -14.81 12.53
CA PRO A 15 -3.45 -13.57 11.79
C PRO A 15 -3.73 -13.81 10.30
N THR A 16 -4.46 -12.88 9.68
CA THR A 16 -4.84 -12.91 8.26
C THR A 16 -3.64 -12.78 7.32
N GLU A 17 -2.51 -12.29 7.84
CA GLU A 17 -1.23 -12.13 7.14
C GLU A 17 -0.03 -12.59 8.00
N THR A 18 1.16 -12.59 7.40
CA THR A 18 2.39 -13.01 8.08
C THR A 18 2.86 -12.01 9.14
N VAL A 19 3.07 -12.51 10.37
CA VAL A 19 3.65 -11.74 11.49
C VAL A 19 5.14 -11.37 11.34
N LYS A 20 5.77 -11.75 10.22
CA LYS A 20 7.19 -11.44 9.96
C LYS A 20 7.32 -10.04 9.37
N ALA A 21 8.21 -9.22 9.92
CA ALA A 21 8.52 -7.90 9.37
C ALA A 21 9.13 -8.01 7.97
N ALA A 22 8.74 -7.12 7.07
CA ALA A 22 9.33 -7.00 5.73
C ALA A 22 10.50 -6.02 5.77
N LEU A 23 11.60 -6.35 5.10
CA LEU A 23 12.76 -5.49 4.95
C LEU A 23 12.62 -4.69 3.66
N SER A 24 12.85 -3.37 3.70
CA SER A 24 12.77 -2.52 2.51
C SER A 24 13.68 -3.01 1.37
N ILE A 25 13.19 -2.91 0.13
CA ILE A 25 13.95 -3.28 -1.06
C ILE A 25 15.24 -2.46 -1.21
N ARG A 26 15.26 -1.21 -0.70
CA ARG A 26 16.46 -0.35 -0.66
C ARG A 26 17.60 -1.07 0.05
N TYR A 27 17.33 -1.58 1.25
CA TYR A 27 18.31 -2.31 2.05
C TYR A 27 18.67 -3.64 1.41
N ILE A 28 17.73 -4.37 0.82
CA ILE A 28 18.04 -5.62 0.10
C ILE A 28 19.00 -5.37 -1.06
N LYS A 29 18.81 -4.29 -1.85
CA LYS A 29 19.75 -3.89 -2.92
C LYS A 29 21.14 -3.55 -2.36
N GLU A 30 21.21 -2.80 -1.26
CA GLU A 30 22.47 -2.49 -0.59
C GLU A 30 23.18 -3.77 -0.13
N LEU A 31 22.45 -4.70 0.49
CA LEU A 31 22.98 -5.99 0.95
C LEU A 31 23.56 -6.84 -0.18
N ARG A 32 22.97 -6.80 -1.40
CA ARG A 32 23.53 -7.49 -2.58
C ARG A 32 24.92 -6.98 -2.91
N THR A 33 25.09 -5.65 -2.96
CA THR A 33 26.38 -5.02 -3.26
C THR A 33 27.41 -5.21 -2.15
N MET A 34 26.97 -5.29 -0.90
CA MET A 34 27.84 -5.57 0.24
C MET A 34 28.34 -7.01 0.29
N LEU A 35 27.53 -7.95 -0.21
CA LEU A 35 27.88 -9.37 -0.25
C LEU A 35 28.74 -9.70 -1.47
N ALA A 36 28.34 -9.23 -2.65
CA ALA A 36 29.05 -9.39 -3.91
C ALA A 36 29.78 -8.10 -4.29
N GLU A 37 30.95 -7.87 -3.69
CA GLU A 37 31.73 -6.62 -3.82
C GLU A 37 32.38 -6.43 -5.22
N GLY A 38 32.40 -7.48 -6.04
CA GLY A 38 32.92 -7.45 -7.40
C GLY A 38 32.53 -8.69 -8.22
N PRO A 39 32.95 -8.77 -9.49
CA PRO A 39 32.56 -9.84 -10.41
C PRO A 39 33.20 -11.20 -10.09
N HIS A 40 34.32 -11.26 -9.37
CA HIS A 40 35.00 -12.51 -9.03
C HIS A 40 34.96 -12.82 -7.54
N PHE A 41 35.10 -14.11 -7.19
CA PHE A 41 35.13 -14.53 -5.79
C PHE A 41 36.31 -13.93 -5.02
N ARG A 42 37.44 -13.64 -5.69
CA ARG A 42 38.56 -12.88 -5.08
C ARG A 42 38.14 -11.48 -4.59
N ASP A 43 37.14 -10.87 -5.22
CA ASP A 43 36.71 -9.52 -4.89
C ASP A 43 35.82 -9.49 -3.63
N TRP A 44 35.26 -10.64 -3.22
CA TRP A 44 34.34 -10.79 -2.08
C TRP A 44 35.08 -10.77 -0.73
N ASN A 45 35.93 -9.76 -0.55
CA ASN A 45 36.89 -9.62 0.54
C ASN A 45 36.24 -9.63 1.92
N TRP A 46 35.09 -8.98 2.07
CA TRP A 46 34.40 -8.95 3.36
C TRP A 46 33.97 -10.35 3.80
N VAL A 47 33.33 -11.11 2.91
CA VAL A 47 32.82 -12.44 3.24
C VAL A 47 33.96 -13.39 3.60
N GLN A 48 35.04 -13.34 2.84
CA GLN A 48 36.25 -14.12 3.09
C GLN A 48 36.83 -13.89 4.50
N LYS A 49 36.77 -12.64 4.99
CA LYS A 49 37.28 -12.24 6.31
C LYS A 49 36.36 -12.63 7.46
N VAL A 50 35.05 -12.48 7.30
CA VAL A 50 34.09 -12.71 8.40
C VAL A 50 33.74 -14.18 8.60
N MET A 51 33.93 -15.03 7.59
CA MET A 51 33.66 -16.48 7.67
C MET A 51 34.88 -17.29 8.15
N VAL A 52 35.62 -16.75 9.13
CA VAL A 52 36.78 -17.40 9.76
C VAL A 52 36.36 -17.92 11.14
N GLY A 53 35.93 -19.18 11.22
CA GLY A 53 35.52 -19.83 12.48
C GLY A 53 36.68 -20.56 13.19
N GLY A 54 36.48 -20.93 14.45
CA GLY A 54 37.45 -21.69 15.27
C GLY A 54 37.85 -23.07 14.71
N HIS A 55 37.12 -23.58 13.72
CA HIS A 55 37.42 -24.80 12.95
C HIS A 55 37.52 -24.57 11.44
N GLY A 56 37.87 -23.35 10.99
CA GLY A 56 38.11 -23.04 9.57
C GLY A 56 36.92 -22.37 8.84
N GLY A 57 35.68 -22.51 9.33
CA GLY A 57 34.53 -21.81 8.74
C GLY A 57 34.25 -22.25 7.30
N ASP A 58 34.42 -21.32 6.34
CA ASP A 58 34.34 -21.61 4.91
C ASP A 58 35.71 -21.91 4.27
N TRP A 59 36.78 -21.83 5.05
CA TRP A 59 38.13 -22.20 4.64
C TRP A 59 38.40 -23.67 4.92
N PHE A 60 38.90 -24.39 3.93
CA PHE A 60 39.20 -25.81 4.03
C PHE A 60 40.55 -26.15 3.43
N ARG A 61 41.21 -27.15 4.02
CA ARG A 61 42.56 -27.55 3.63
C ARG A 61 42.55 -28.32 2.33
N VAL A 62 43.55 -28.02 1.49
CA VAL A 62 43.80 -28.68 0.22
C VAL A 62 45.27 -28.99 0.03
N ASP A 63 45.57 -29.87 -0.93
CA ASP A 63 46.92 -29.99 -1.45
C ASP A 63 47.30 -28.68 -2.17
N PRO A 64 48.49 -28.09 -1.89
CA PRO A 64 48.98 -26.91 -2.61
C PRO A 64 48.93 -27.04 -4.14
N ALA A 65 49.05 -28.25 -4.70
CA ALA A 65 48.99 -28.50 -6.14
C ALA A 65 47.61 -28.22 -6.76
N ILE A 66 46.54 -28.19 -5.95
CA ILE A 66 45.17 -27.91 -6.42
C ILE A 66 44.95 -26.39 -6.64
N VAL A 67 45.77 -25.55 -6.02
CA VAL A 67 45.65 -24.10 -6.14
C VAL A 67 46.01 -23.67 -7.56
N ASN A 68 45.04 -23.06 -8.26
CA ASN A 68 45.30 -22.42 -9.53
C ASN A 68 45.49 -20.91 -9.33
N HIS A 69 46.70 -20.41 -9.60
CA HIS A 69 47.04 -19.00 -9.46
C HIS A 69 46.40 -18.10 -10.53
N ASP A 70 46.07 -18.65 -11.69
CA ASP A 70 45.49 -17.91 -12.82
C ASP A 70 43.97 -17.80 -12.74
N ASP A 71 43.32 -18.60 -11.88
CA ASP A 71 41.87 -18.60 -11.71
C ASP A 71 41.44 -17.47 -10.77
N PRO A 72 40.65 -16.49 -11.23
CA PRO A 72 40.18 -15.40 -10.39
C PRO A 72 39.23 -15.81 -9.28
N ASP A 73 38.63 -16.98 -9.41
CA ASP A 73 37.69 -17.53 -8.45
C ASP A 73 38.35 -18.56 -7.49
N CYS A 74 39.65 -18.85 -7.67
CA CYS A 74 40.47 -19.66 -6.77
C CYS A 74 41.07 -18.83 -5.62
N VAL A 75 40.26 -18.57 -4.60
CA VAL A 75 40.70 -17.84 -3.40
C VAL A 75 41.39 -18.79 -2.42
N TRP A 76 42.66 -18.54 -2.11
CA TRP A 76 43.46 -19.38 -1.23
C TRP A 76 44.28 -18.57 -0.21
N ARG A 77 44.70 -19.22 0.87
CA ARG A 77 45.61 -18.65 1.88
C ARG A 77 46.55 -19.70 2.45
N LYS A 78 47.67 -19.25 3.03
CA LYS A 78 48.57 -20.08 3.85
C LYS A 78 48.44 -19.66 5.32
N ARG A 79 48.27 -20.62 6.22
CA ARG A 79 48.29 -20.39 7.67
C ARG A 79 49.12 -21.44 8.39
N ASN A 80 49.49 -21.15 9.64
CA ASN A 80 50.06 -22.17 10.50
C ASN A 80 48.94 -23.15 10.95
N PRO A 81 49.25 -24.44 11.15
CA PRO A 81 48.26 -25.40 11.65
C PRO A 81 47.87 -25.04 13.08
N THR A 82 46.61 -25.26 13.46
CA THR A 82 46.14 -25.02 14.83
C THR A 82 46.76 -26.04 15.79
N PRO A 83 46.79 -25.77 17.11
CA PRO A 83 47.31 -26.73 18.10
C PRO A 83 46.66 -28.11 18.00
N TYR A 84 45.35 -28.16 17.71
CA TYR A 84 44.63 -29.41 17.46
C TYR A 84 45.16 -30.14 16.22
N GLU A 85 45.40 -29.43 15.12
CA GLU A 85 45.89 -30.03 13.87
C GLU A 85 47.33 -30.53 14.00
N GLN A 86 48.17 -29.85 14.77
CA GLN A 86 49.53 -30.29 15.08
C GLN A 86 49.50 -31.59 15.90
N ASN A 87 48.65 -31.65 16.92
CA ASN A 87 48.61 -32.79 17.85
C ASN A 87 47.86 -34.01 17.30
N THR A 88 46.73 -33.79 16.61
CA THR A 88 45.84 -34.87 16.14
C THR A 88 46.18 -35.33 14.72
N LEU A 89 46.54 -34.40 13.84
CA LEU A 89 46.78 -34.69 12.42
C LEU A 89 48.26 -34.67 12.05
N LYS A 90 49.15 -34.43 13.04
CA LYS A 90 50.61 -34.43 12.90
C LYS A 90 51.10 -33.55 11.75
N LEU A 91 50.42 -32.43 11.50
CA LEU A 91 50.75 -31.50 10.42
C LEU A 91 51.91 -30.60 10.85
N ILE A 92 52.99 -30.61 10.06
CA ILE A 92 54.21 -29.82 10.26
C ILE A 92 54.34 -28.81 9.11
N GLY A 93 54.59 -27.54 9.41
CA GLY A 93 54.72 -26.46 8.42
C GLY A 93 53.40 -25.76 8.06
N LYS A 94 53.43 -24.84 7.09
CA LYS A 94 52.26 -24.05 6.69
C LYS A 94 51.24 -24.91 5.93
N VAL A 95 49.97 -24.82 6.32
CA VAL A 95 48.86 -25.46 5.60
C VAL A 95 48.30 -24.49 4.55
N THR A 96 47.88 -25.05 3.41
CA THR A 96 47.20 -24.31 2.34
C THR A 96 45.71 -24.56 2.42
N GLU A 97 44.92 -23.47 2.38
CA GLU A 97 43.46 -23.53 2.43
C GLU A 97 42.86 -22.82 1.21
N LEU A 98 41.78 -23.39 0.69
CA LEU A 98 40.87 -22.72 -0.23
C LEU A 98 39.65 -22.19 0.52
N TRP A 99 39.09 -21.09 0.04
CA TRP A 99 37.82 -20.54 0.51
C TRP A 99 36.65 -21.08 -0.32
N SER A 100 35.58 -21.49 0.35
CA SER A 100 34.35 -21.98 -0.28
C SER A 100 33.31 -20.86 -0.43
N PRO A 101 32.89 -20.51 -1.66
CA PRO A 101 31.88 -19.47 -1.92
C PRO A 101 30.43 -19.93 -1.64
N VAL A 102 30.22 -21.20 -1.32
CA VAL A 102 28.90 -21.87 -1.31
C VAL A 102 27.87 -21.15 -0.45
N ARG A 103 28.22 -20.80 0.80
CA ARG A 103 27.27 -20.12 1.71
C ARG A 103 26.98 -18.69 1.27
N ALA A 104 27.98 -18.01 0.73
CA ALA A 104 27.87 -16.63 0.26
C ALA A 104 26.94 -16.55 -0.97
N VAL A 105 27.14 -17.41 -1.97
CA VAL A 105 26.27 -17.49 -3.15
C VAL A 105 24.85 -17.92 -2.78
N ALA A 106 24.68 -18.82 -1.80
CA ALA A 106 23.35 -19.22 -1.32
C ALA A 106 22.60 -18.04 -0.70
N LEU A 107 23.29 -17.21 0.08
CA LEU A 107 22.72 -16.00 0.65
C LEU A 107 22.42 -14.95 -0.44
N TYR A 108 23.31 -14.80 -1.43
CA TYR A 108 23.08 -13.92 -2.57
C TYR A 108 21.80 -14.29 -3.32
N LEU A 109 21.61 -15.60 -3.60
CA LEU A 109 20.38 -16.10 -4.24
C LEU A 109 19.11 -15.76 -3.44
N LYS A 110 19.19 -15.82 -2.09
CA LYS A 110 18.08 -15.45 -1.19
C LYS A 110 17.74 -13.97 -1.21
N LEU A 111 18.68 -13.10 -1.58
CA LEU A 111 18.48 -11.66 -1.73
C LEU A 111 17.89 -11.29 -3.08
N GLU A 112 18.13 -12.09 -4.12
CA GLU A 112 17.59 -11.87 -5.48
C GLU A 112 16.19 -12.46 -5.66
N LEU A 113 16.00 -13.71 -5.23
CA LEU A 113 14.77 -14.45 -5.48
C LEU A 113 14.02 -14.78 -4.19
N PRO A 114 12.67 -14.76 -4.20
CA PRO A 114 11.87 -15.06 -3.02
C PRO A 114 11.87 -16.57 -2.67
N LEU A 115 12.97 -17.30 -2.84
CA LEU A 115 13.06 -18.73 -2.55
C LEU A 115 13.13 -19.02 -1.05
N ARG A 116 12.65 -20.22 -0.65
CA ARG A 116 12.86 -20.72 0.72
C ARG A 116 14.30 -21.19 0.88
N THR A 117 14.86 -21.03 2.07
CA THR A 117 16.22 -21.51 2.40
C THR A 117 16.40 -22.99 2.10
N TYR A 118 15.38 -23.81 2.39
CA TYR A 118 15.37 -25.23 2.02
C TYR A 118 15.53 -25.44 0.50
N GLN A 119 14.77 -24.70 -0.31
CA GLN A 119 14.82 -24.84 -1.78
C GLN A 119 16.20 -24.50 -2.31
N VAL A 120 16.78 -23.37 -1.87
CA VAL A 120 18.12 -22.93 -2.27
C VAL A 120 19.17 -24.00 -1.98
N ARG A 121 19.18 -24.54 -0.75
CA ARG A 121 20.18 -25.53 -0.31
C ARG A 121 20.13 -26.83 -1.11
N MET A 122 18.94 -27.20 -1.60
CA MET A 122 18.70 -28.48 -2.27
C MET A 122 18.77 -28.38 -3.80
N LEU A 123 19.11 -27.21 -4.37
CA LEU A 123 19.20 -27.03 -5.82
C LEU A 123 20.21 -28.00 -6.45
N ASP A 124 19.83 -28.55 -7.60
CA ASP A 124 20.68 -29.37 -8.45
C ASP A 124 21.56 -28.48 -9.35
N SER A 125 22.82 -28.85 -9.53
CA SER A 125 23.80 -28.11 -10.30
C SER A 125 23.63 -28.25 -11.81
N GLY A 126 22.96 -29.31 -12.29
CA GLY A 126 22.88 -29.68 -13.69
C GLY A 126 24.14 -30.36 -14.22
N GLU A 127 25.06 -30.81 -13.35
CA GLU A 127 26.27 -31.55 -13.74
C GLU A 127 25.95 -32.84 -14.52
N ALA A 128 24.77 -33.43 -14.29
CA ALA A 128 24.28 -34.63 -14.97
C ALA A 128 23.29 -34.35 -16.13
N ASP A 129 22.96 -33.08 -16.40
CA ASP A 129 22.02 -32.72 -17.47
C ASP A 129 22.62 -32.93 -18.86
N THR A 130 21.77 -33.18 -19.86
CA THR A 130 22.21 -33.33 -21.26
C THR A 130 22.76 -32.01 -21.82
N TRP A 131 22.15 -30.90 -21.43
CA TRP A 131 22.51 -29.56 -21.90
C TRP A 131 23.07 -28.73 -20.75
N ARG A 132 24.28 -28.20 -20.94
CA ARG A 132 25.01 -27.36 -19.99
C ARG A 132 24.80 -25.89 -20.33
N TYR A 133 24.40 -25.11 -19.33
CA TYR A 133 24.33 -23.65 -19.46
C TYR A 133 25.71 -23.00 -19.33
N GLU A 134 26.12 -22.22 -20.32
CA GLU A 134 27.30 -21.36 -20.31
C GLU A 134 26.88 -19.89 -20.28
N HIS A 135 27.42 -19.13 -19.34
CA HIS A 135 27.18 -17.69 -19.30
C HIS A 135 28.08 -16.98 -20.32
N VAL A 136 27.48 -16.16 -21.19
CA VAL A 136 28.17 -15.35 -22.21
C VAL A 136 27.67 -13.91 -22.08
N ILE A 137 28.50 -12.94 -22.48
CA ILE A 137 28.24 -11.48 -22.34
C ILE A 137 26.90 -11.04 -22.96
N GLN A 138 26.38 -11.76 -23.96
CA GLN A 138 25.13 -11.45 -24.66
C GLN A 138 23.91 -12.27 -24.19
N GLY A 139 23.99 -12.88 -23.01
CA GLY A 139 23.00 -13.84 -22.52
C GLY A 139 23.48 -15.27 -22.70
N GLY A 140 23.28 -16.10 -21.68
CA GLY A 140 23.86 -17.45 -21.67
C GLY A 140 23.25 -18.40 -22.68
N ARG A 141 24.04 -19.40 -23.08
CA ARG A 141 23.71 -20.41 -24.10
C ARG A 141 23.73 -21.81 -23.50
N PHE A 142 22.99 -22.73 -24.10
CA PHE A 142 23.07 -24.14 -23.76
C PHE A 142 23.95 -24.89 -24.78
N VAL A 143 24.97 -25.59 -24.29
CA VAL A 143 25.86 -26.46 -25.07
C VAL A 143 25.71 -27.90 -24.62
N LEU A 144 26.11 -28.87 -25.44
CA LEU A 144 26.06 -30.28 -25.05
C LEU A 144 27.01 -30.51 -23.86
N ASN A 145 26.53 -31.18 -22.82
CA ASN A 145 27.34 -31.46 -21.62
C ASN A 145 28.33 -32.59 -21.90
N ASP A 146 29.62 -32.32 -21.71
CA ASP A 146 30.75 -33.23 -21.87
C ASP A 146 31.16 -33.91 -20.55
N SER A 147 30.48 -33.58 -19.45
CA SER A 147 30.69 -34.18 -18.13
C SER A 147 30.52 -35.71 -18.19
N PRO A 148 31.38 -36.50 -17.51
CA PRO A 148 31.18 -37.94 -17.35
C PRO A 148 29.87 -38.33 -16.67
N LEU A 149 29.21 -37.37 -16.00
CA LEU A 149 27.92 -37.55 -15.33
C LEU A 149 26.73 -37.26 -16.25
N ALA A 150 26.97 -36.67 -17.42
CA ALA A 150 25.92 -36.28 -18.35
C ALA A 150 25.08 -37.49 -18.75
N THR A 151 23.76 -37.36 -18.56
CA THR A 151 22.78 -38.42 -18.83
C THR A 151 21.79 -37.92 -19.89
N GLY A 152 21.13 -38.83 -20.61
CA GLY A 152 20.13 -38.51 -21.63
C GLY A 152 20.72 -38.36 -23.05
N SER A 153 19.87 -37.99 -24.00
CA SER A 153 20.23 -37.78 -25.41
C SER A 153 19.60 -36.49 -25.95
N ASP A 154 20.05 -36.01 -27.12
CA ASP A 154 19.44 -34.84 -27.78
C ASP A 154 17.92 -35.03 -27.99
N THR A 155 17.52 -36.24 -28.36
CA THR A 155 16.12 -36.63 -28.57
C THR A 155 15.31 -36.85 -27.29
N ARG A 156 15.96 -37.14 -26.16
CA ARG A 156 15.36 -37.31 -24.83
C ARG A 156 16.27 -36.66 -23.78
N PRO A 157 16.25 -35.33 -23.69
CA PRO A 157 17.17 -34.62 -22.81
C PRO A 157 16.81 -34.89 -21.35
N TYR A 158 17.84 -35.17 -20.56
CA TYR A 158 17.78 -35.16 -19.10
C TYR A 158 18.02 -33.72 -18.62
N GLN A 159 17.09 -33.18 -17.83
CA GLN A 159 17.12 -31.79 -17.38
C GLN A 159 16.55 -31.67 -15.97
N ARG A 160 17.45 -31.59 -14.98
CA ARG A 160 17.12 -31.51 -13.56
C ARG A 160 17.87 -30.42 -12.80
N GLY A 161 18.93 -29.90 -13.40
CA GLY A 161 19.68 -28.77 -12.89
C GLY A 161 18.83 -27.52 -12.76
N VAL A 162 19.35 -26.59 -11.97
CA VAL A 162 18.74 -25.26 -11.80
C VAL A 162 18.65 -24.48 -13.12
N PHE A 163 19.48 -24.82 -14.11
CA PHE A 163 19.46 -24.21 -15.44
C PHE A 163 18.47 -24.93 -16.34
N HIS A 164 17.38 -24.25 -16.68
CA HIS A 164 16.31 -24.84 -17.47
C HIS A 164 16.27 -24.24 -18.88
N ARG A 165 16.28 -25.12 -19.88
CA ARG A 165 16.09 -24.79 -21.29
C ARG A 165 14.63 -25.04 -21.67
N SER A 166 13.97 -24.02 -22.20
CA SER A 166 12.65 -24.19 -22.83
C SER A 166 12.81 -24.75 -24.24
N SER A 167 11.93 -25.66 -24.66
CA SER A 167 11.96 -26.21 -26.03
C SER A 167 11.46 -25.22 -27.08
N ASN A 168 10.65 -24.23 -26.67
CA ASN A 168 9.90 -23.34 -27.58
C ASN A 168 10.33 -21.87 -27.50
N GLU A 169 11.17 -21.49 -26.53
CA GLU A 169 11.58 -20.11 -26.29
C GLU A 169 13.11 -20.00 -26.24
N SER A 170 13.67 -18.94 -26.84
CA SER A 170 15.11 -18.67 -26.92
C SER A 170 15.75 -18.26 -25.57
N GLY A 171 15.02 -18.36 -24.46
CA GLY A 171 15.40 -17.87 -23.13
C GLY A 171 15.80 -18.97 -22.14
N SER A 172 16.68 -18.61 -21.20
CA SER A 172 17.09 -19.47 -20.08
C SER A 172 16.19 -19.23 -18.87
N SER A 173 15.63 -20.29 -18.29
CA SER A 173 14.79 -20.22 -17.09
C SER A 173 15.44 -20.95 -15.90
N LEU A 174 14.87 -20.79 -14.71
CA LEU A 174 15.37 -21.43 -13.49
C LEU A 174 14.44 -22.58 -13.08
N PHE A 175 14.97 -23.78 -12.90
CA PHE A 175 14.21 -24.91 -12.36
C PHE A 175 14.49 -25.10 -10.87
N ILE A 176 13.44 -25.12 -10.06
CA ILE A 176 13.54 -25.39 -8.63
C ILE A 176 13.04 -26.81 -8.40
N ASN A 177 13.97 -27.73 -8.15
CA ASN A 177 13.72 -29.16 -7.99
C ASN A 177 12.90 -29.56 -6.74
N THR A 178 12.53 -28.61 -5.88
CA THR A 178 11.76 -28.88 -4.65
C THR A 178 10.62 -27.88 -4.45
N ASN A 179 9.42 -28.39 -4.12
CA ASN A 179 8.25 -27.59 -3.77
C ASN A 179 7.42 -28.20 -2.63
N LYS A 180 7.54 -27.60 -1.44
CA LYS A 180 6.96 -28.11 -0.18
C LYS A 180 5.49 -28.54 -0.25
N THR A 181 4.63 -27.74 -0.88
CA THR A 181 3.16 -27.96 -0.86
C THR A 181 2.62 -28.61 -2.12
N ALA A 182 3.35 -28.55 -3.24
CA ALA A 182 2.89 -29.08 -4.52
C ALA A 182 3.48 -30.45 -4.86
N ASP A 183 4.57 -30.86 -4.19
CA ASP A 183 5.28 -32.12 -4.50
C ASP A 183 4.89 -33.29 -3.58
N SER A 184 4.05 -33.05 -2.56
CA SER A 184 3.72 -34.08 -1.55
C SER A 184 3.05 -35.34 -2.12
N SER A 185 2.45 -35.25 -3.30
CA SER A 185 1.76 -36.36 -3.97
C SER A 185 2.35 -36.72 -5.35
N LYS A 186 3.52 -36.17 -5.71
CA LYS A 186 4.08 -36.30 -7.07
C LYS A 186 5.24 -37.28 -7.14
N SER A 187 5.32 -37.99 -8.26
CA SER A 187 6.47 -38.85 -8.63
C SER A 187 7.70 -38.01 -9.02
N GLU A 188 8.87 -38.64 -9.01
CA GLU A 188 10.19 -38.03 -9.17
C GLU A 188 10.30 -37.01 -10.33
N HIS A 189 9.69 -37.31 -11.49
CA HIS A 189 9.78 -36.47 -12.70
C HIS A 189 8.80 -35.29 -12.72
N ALA A 190 7.77 -35.28 -11.85
CA ALA A 190 6.74 -34.24 -11.80
C ALA A 190 6.96 -33.21 -10.68
N ARG A 191 8.01 -33.38 -9.86
CA ARG A 191 8.36 -32.52 -8.73
C ARG A 191 9.09 -31.26 -9.18
N GLY A 192 8.97 -30.21 -8.37
CA GLY A 192 9.55 -28.91 -8.65
C GLY A 192 8.67 -28.02 -9.54
N TYR A 193 9.24 -26.89 -9.95
CA TYR A 193 8.59 -25.91 -10.81
C TYR A 193 9.62 -25.06 -11.55
N VAL A 194 9.24 -24.53 -12.71
CA VAL A 194 10.04 -23.63 -13.52
C VAL A 194 9.66 -22.19 -13.20
N ILE A 195 10.66 -21.35 -12.95
CA ILE A 195 10.54 -19.89 -12.93
C ILE A 195 10.89 -19.43 -14.34
N PRO A 196 9.92 -18.97 -15.15
CA PRO A 196 10.11 -18.71 -16.58
C PRO A 196 10.96 -17.47 -16.88
N TRP A 197 11.37 -16.72 -15.86
CA TRP A 197 12.12 -15.49 -15.99
C TRP A 197 13.64 -15.72 -15.94
N ALA A 198 14.34 -15.21 -16.95
CA ALA A 198 15.80 -15.20 -17.02
C ALA A 198 16.39 -14.12 -16.10
N HIS A 199 16.75 -14.50 -14.87
CA HIS A 199 17.47 -13.61 -13.96
C HIS A 199 18.98 -13.72 -14.21
N GLU A 200 19.54 -12.88 -15.08
CA GLU A 200 20.92 -12.99 -15.56
C GLU A 200 21.97 -13.00 -14.44
N ALA A 201 21.85 -12.09 -13.47
CA ALA A 201 22.79 -12.05 -12.33
C ALA A 201 22.76 -13.35 -11.51
N VAL A 202 21.59 -13.97 -11.33
CA VAL A 202 21.46 -15.25 -10.63
C VAL A 202 22.09 -16.37 -11.45
N LEU A 203 21.78 -16.44 -12.74
CA LEU A 203 22.34 -17.43 -13.65
C LEU A 203 23.87 -17.35 -13.70
N TYR A 204 24.43 -16.14 -13.72
CA TYR A 204 25.86 -15.88 -13.63
C TYR A 204 26.49 -16.50 -12.38
N TRP A 205 25.99 -16.16 -11.19
CA TRP A 205 26.57 -16.63 -9.93
C TRP A 205 26.38 -18.14 -9.72
N LEU A 206 25.24 -18.69 -10.15
CA LEU A 206 25.02 -20.15 -10.09
C LEU A 206 25.96 -20.89 -11.04
N ALA A 207 26.16 -20.40 -12.27
CA ALA A 207 27.05 -21.02 -13.24
C ALA A 207 28.50 -20.98 -12.75
N LYS A 208 28.92 -19.82 -12.20
CA LYS A 208 30.24 -19.67 -11.59
C LYS A 208 30.44 -20.60 -10.39
N LEU A 209 29.44 -20.74 -9.51
CA LEU A 209 29.50 -21.68 -8.39
C LEU A 209 29.59 -23.13 -8.87
N ARG A 210 28.84 -23.52 -9.91
CA ARG A 210 28.92 -24.87 -10.50
C ARG A 210 30.34 -25.16 -10.99
N CYS A 211 30.92 -24.27 -11.81
CA CYS A 211 32.29 -24.44 -12.31
C CYS A 211 33.31 -24.53 -11.15
N TRP A 212 33.14 -23.73 -10.10
CA TRP A 212 33.98 -23.81 -8.91
C TRP A 212 33.85 -25.17 -8.19
N GLN A 213 32.63 -25.68 -8.03
CA GLN A 213 32.37 -26.97 -7.40
C GLN A 213 32.93 -28.14 -8.23
N GLU A 214 32.75 -28.13 -9.54
CA GLU A 214 33.31 -29.15 -10.45
C GLU A 214 34.83 -29.21 -10.34
N ARG A 215 35.50 -28.05 -10.22
CA ARG A 215 36.95 -27.96 -10.18
C ARG A 215 37.56 -28.29 -8.82
N TYR A 216 37.01 -27.71 -7.75
CA TYR A 216 37.61 -27.76 -6.40
C TYR A 216 36.92 -28.73 -5.44
N ASN A 217 35.72 -29.22 -5.78
CA ASN A 217 34.96 -30.20 -5.00
C ASN A 217 34.16 -31.17 -5.91
N PRO A 218 34.85 -31.91 -6.79
CA PRO A 218 34.21 -32.78 -7.78
C PRO A 218 33.46 -33.95 -7.13
N ILE A 219 32.35 -34.35 -7.75
CA ILE A 219 31.58 -35.53 -7.38
C ILE A 219 31.82 -36.65 -8.41
N ARG A 220 31.75 -37.91 -7.98
CA ARG A 220 31.93 -39.08 -8.87
C ARG A 220 30.61 -39.65 -9.38
N ALA A 221 29.52 -39.39 -8.67
CA ALA A 221 28.17 -39.81 -9.01
C ALA A 221 27.16 -38.87 -8.33
N PRO A 222 25.92 -38.76 -8.85
CA PRO A 222 24.83 -38.10 -8.15
C PRO A 222 24.54 -38.75 -6.79
N LEU A 223 24.20 -37.95 -5.78
CA LEU A 223 23.95 -38.44 -4.42
C LEU A 223 22.47 -38.78 -4.22
N ALA A 224 22.17 -39.92 -3.60
CA ALA A 224 20.79 -40.29 -3.25
C ALA A 224 20.27 -39.47 -2.05
N TRP A 225 19.00 -39.06 -2.10
CA TRP A 225 18.36 -38.30 -1.02
C TRP A 225 18.26 -39.09 0.30
N THR A 226 18.24 -40.42 0.23
CA THR A 226 18.24 -41.33 1.38
C THR A 226 19.55 -41.29 2.18
N GLU A 227 20.64 -40.81 1.58
CA GLU A 227 21.94 -40.66 2.25
C GLU A 227 22.04 -39.36 3.07
N LEU A 228 21.03 -38.49 3.01
CA LEU A 228 20.99 -37.26 3.78
C LEU A 228 20.58 -37.51 5.24
N GLU A 229 21.35 -36.93 6.15
CA GLU A 229 21.08 -36.99 7.60
C GLU A 229 20.09 -35.92 8.07
N ALA A 230 19.53 -36.09 9.28
CA ALA A 230 18.61 -35.15 9.93
C ALA A 230 19.10 -33.69 9.93
N LYS A 231 20.42 -33.46 10.07
CA LYS A 231 21.04 -32.12 10.04
C LYS A 231 20.78 -31.33 8.74
N HIS A 232 20.45 -32.03 7.65
CA HIS A 232 20.13 -31.40 6.36
C HIS A 232 18.64 -31.01 6.25
N PHE A 233 17.75 -31.69 6.97
CA PHE A 233 16.30 -31.45 6.93
C PHE A 233 15.78 -30.58 8.09
N GLY A 234 16.52 -30.48 9.19
CA GLY A 234 16.13 -29.71 10.37
C GLY A 234 15.59 -30.59 11.49
N ARG A 235 14.53 -30.14 12.19
CA ARG A 235 13.99 -30.84 13.38
C ARG A 235 13.27 -32.15 13.08
N THR A 236 12.72 -32.32 11.87
CA THR A 236 11.96 -33.51 11.49
C THR A 236 12.35 -33.92 10.07
N PRO A 237 13.07 -35.03 9.87
CA PRO A 237 13.38 -35.52 8.54
C PRO A 237 12.10 -36.03 7.82
N PRO A 238 12.05 -35.94 6.48
CA PRO A 238 10.96 -36.55 5.71
C PRO A 238 10.92 -38.08 5.87
N HIS A 239 9.77 -38.69 5.62
CA HIS A 239 9.61 -40.15 5.59
C HIS A 239 10.53 -40.78 4.51
N PRO A 240 11.12 -41.97 4.73
CA PRO A 240 12.02 -42.62 3.77
C PRO A 240 11.46 -42.72 2.34
N GLU A 241 10.19 -43.12 2.18
CA GLU A 241 9.52 -43.19 0.87
C GLU A 241 9.48 -41.84 0.12
N VAL A 242 9.38 -40.73 0.86
CA VAL A 242 9.41 -39.38 0.28
C VAL A 242 10.81 -39.06 -0.25
N LEU A 243 11.85 -39.51 0.46
CA LEU A 243 13.26 -39.37 0.06
C LEU A 243 13.59 -40.24 -1.14
N GLU A 244 13.13 -41.48 -1.18
CA GLU A 244 13.23 -42.35 -2.35
C GLU A 244 12.57 -41.71 -3.58
N GLY A 245 11.39 -41.11 -3.39
CA GLY A 245 10.71 -40.38 -4.46
C GLY A 245 11.39 -39.10 -4.96
N TYR A 246 12.48 -38.63 -4.32
CA TYR A 246 13.34 -37.56 -4.86
C TYR A 246 14.51 -38.11 -5.71
N GLY A 247 14.83 -39.40 -5.60
CA GLY A 247 15.88 -40.05 -6.39
C GLY A 247 17.30 -39.57 -6.03
N THR A 248 18.08 -39.25 -7.06
CA THR A 248 19.47 -38.76 -6.94
C THR A 248 19.61 -37.32 -7.42
N THR A 249 20.60 -36.60 -6.90
CA THR A 249 20.80 -35.16 -7.18
C THR A 249 22.26 -34.78 -7.13
N CYS A 250 22.70 -33.93 -8.06
CA CYS A 250 24.00 -33.27 -8.02
C CYS A 250 23.87 -31.96 -7.25
N PHE A 251 23.99 -31.98 -5.92
CA PHE A 251 23.76 -30.77 -5.11
C PHE A 251 24.73 -29.63 -5.47
N LEU A 252 24.20 -28.48 -5.90
CA LEU A 252 24.97 -27.28 -6.22
C LEU A 252 25.57 -26.66 -4.96
N PHE A 253 24.77 -26.57 -3.90
CA PHE A 253 25.18 -25.98 -2.62
C PHE A 253 25.78 -27.01 -1.65
N ARG A 254 26.61 -27.91 -2.17
CA ARG A 254 27.34 -28.92 -1.41
C ARG A 254 28.50 -28.34 -0.60
N ASN A 255 28.73 -28.85 0.61
CA ASN A 255 29.62 -28.23 1.59
C ASN A 255 31.10 -28.65 1.41
N ALA A 256 31.83 -28.01 0.49
CA ALA A 256 33.26 -28.30 0.27
C ALA A 256 34.13 -28.22 1.54
N ALA A 257 33.73 -27.41 2.52
CA ALA A 257 34.42 -27.24 3.80
C ALA A 257 34.04 -28.28 4.88
N ALA A 258 33.26 -29.31 4.53
CA ALA A 258 32.98 -30.42 5.44
C ALA A 258 34.27 -31.18 5.81
N ALA A 259 34.34 -31.62 7.07
CA ALA A 259 35.50 -32.32 7.61
C ALA A 259 35.77 -33.65 6.90
N ASP A 260 34.71 -34.38 6.57
CA ASP A 260 34.75 -35.70 5.93
C ASP A 260 34.43 -35.63 4.43
N LYS A 261 35.01 -36.54 3.64
CA LYS A 261 34.84 -36.57 2.17
C LYS A 261 33.40 -36.85 1.73
N ILE A 262 32.62 -37.56 2.55
CA ILE A 262 31.22 -37.88 2.25
C ILE A 262 30.37 -36.62 2.46
N GLY A 263 30.54 -35.92 3.57
CA GLY A 263 29.89 -34.64 3.87
C GLY A 263 30.14 -33.55 2.84
N ARG A 264 31.27 -33.58 2.12
CA ARG A 264 31.58 -32.61 1.05
C ARG A 264 30.66 -32.68 -0.16
N GLN A 265 30.02 -33.83 -0.35
CA GLN A 265 29.06 -34.08 -1.43
C GLN A 265 27.63 -33.75 -1.01
N LYS A 266 27.38 -33.57 0.30
CA LYS A 266 26.07 -33.25 0.86
C LYS A 266 25.82 -31.73 0.86
N PRO A 267 24.56 -31.27 0.76
CA PRO A 267 24.21 -29.86 0.83
C PRO A 267 24.59 -29.26 2.19
N ILE A 268 24.88 -27.96 2.23
CA ILE A 268 25.10 -27.22 3.49
C ILE A 268 23.94 -27.43 4.47
N ASN A 269 24.18 -27.38 5.78
CA ASN A 269 23.16 -27.63 6.81
C ASN A 269 22.09 -26.52 6.91
N ASN A 270 21.01 -26.76 7.65
CA ASN A 270 19.88 -25.81 7.73
C ASN A 270 20.21 -24.46 8.39
N LEU A 271 21.19 -24.43 9.27
CA LEU A 271 21.60 -23.24 10.02
C LEU A 271 22.82 -22.54 9.39
N ALA A 272 23.32 -23.05 8.26
CA ALA A 272 24.59 -22.62 7.67
C ALA A 272 24.58 -21.15 7.26
N LEU A 273 23.41 -20.61 6.94
CA LEU A 273 23.25 -19.22 6.48
C LEU A 273 22.98 -18.24 7.63
N ASP A 274 22.59 -18.71 8.81
CA ASP A 274 22.14 -17.83 9.90
C ASP A 274 23.28 -16.94 10.41
N HIS A 275 24.49 -17.49 10.51
CA HIS A 275 25.67 -16.76 10.98
C HIS A 275 26.09 -15.64 10.02
N ILE A 276 26.29 -15.97 8.73
CA ILE A 276 26.64 -14.98 7.69
C ILE A 276 25.54 -13.94 7.52
N TRP A 277 24.27 -14.33 7.64
CA TRP A 277 23.14 -13.41 7.58
C TRP A 277 23.15 -12.40 8.72
N ARG A 278 23.38 -12.86 9.96
CA ARG A 278 23.51 -11.97 11.12
C ARG A 278 24.65 -10.98 10.96
N LEU A 279 25.80 -11.44 10.49
CA LEU A 279 26.97 -10.58 10.24
C LEU A 279 26.70 -9.55 9.14
N LEU A 280 25.99 -9.95 8.09
CA LEU A 280 25.62 -9.06 6.98
C LEU A 280 24.65 -7.97 7.43
N LEU A 281 23.63 -8.33 8.22
CA LEU A 281 22.72 -7.34 8.84
C LEU A 281 23.44 -6.43 9.84
N GLY A 282 24.40 -6.96 10.62
CA GLY A 282 25.22 -6.14 11.51
C GLY A 282 26.07 -5.13 10.74
N ARG A 283 26.62 -5.51 9.58
CA ARG A 283 27.34 -4.58 8.69
C ARG A 283 26.40 -3.51 8.13
N LEU A 284 25.16 -3.86 7.79
CA LEU A 284 24.16 -2.89 7.33
C LEU A 284 23.80 -1.90 8.44
N GLU A 285 23.58 -2.40 9.65
CA GLU A 285 23.31 -1.59 10.84
C GLU A 285 24.41 -0.56 11.09
N GLN A 286 25.69 -0.97 10.97
CA GLN A 286 26.83 -0.06 11.08
C GLN A 286 26.84 1.02 9.98
N ARG A 287 26.46 0.69 8.74
CA ARG A 287 26.35 1.69 7.66
C ARG A 287 25.21 2.67 7.90
N CYS A 288 24.05 2.19 8.34
CA CYS A 288 22.93 3.05 8.73
C CYS A 288 23.34 4.02 9.84
N ARG A 289 24.02 3.53 10.89
CA ARG A 289 24.58 4.38 11.96
C ARG A 289 25.59 5.40 11.45
N ALA A 290 26.50 5.00 10.56
CA ALA A 290 27.49 5.91 9.97
C ALA A 290 26.84 7.00 9.10
N ARG A 291 25.67 6.73 8.52
CA ARG A 291 24.86 7.70 7.77
C ARG A 291 23.90 8.52 8.64
N ALA A 292 23.90 8.33 9.96
CA ALA A 292 22.93 8.91 10.89
C ALA A 292 21.46 8.62 10.49
N GLU A 293 21.21 7.45 9.88
CA GLU A 293 19.86 7.01 9.56
C GLU A 293 19.16 6.53 10.84
N THR A 294 18.05 7.19 11.20
CA THR A 294 17.21 6.86 12.35
C THR A 294 15.77 6.64 11.92
N LEU A 295 14.97 6.05 12.80
CA LEU A 295 13.52 6.13 12.75
C LEU A 295 13.07 7.58 13.00
N ASP A 296 11.80 7.87 12.74
CA ASP A 296 11.22 9.22 12.87
C ASP A 296 11.26 9.75 14.31
N ASP A 297 11.34 8.84 15.29
CA ASP A 297 11.54 9.12 16.72
C ASP A 297 13.01 9.34 17.12
N GLY A 298 13.93 9.34 16.15
CA GLY A 298 15.38 9.48 16.38
C GLY A 298 16.08 8.20 16.86
N THR A 299 15.37 7.07 17.00
CA THR A 299 16.02 5.82 17.40
C THR A 299 16.84 5.23 16.24
N PRO A 300 18.09 4.77 16.48
CA PRO A 300 18.90 4.16 15.44
C PRO A 300 18.27 2.85 14.94
N PHE A 301 18.34 2.61 13.63
CA PHE A 301 17.89 1.34 13.07
C PHE A 301 18.59 0.15 13.73
N GLN A 302 17.80 -0.86 14.12
CA GLN A 302 18.29 -2.13 14.67
C GLN A 302 17.81 -3.29 13.80
N PHE A 303 18.77 -4.00 13.20
CA PHE A 303 18.50 -5.18 12.37
C PHE A 303 18.87 -6.47 13.10
N VAL A 304 19.89 -6.42 13.98
CA VAL A 304 20.35 -7.53 14.82
C VAL A 304 19.80 -7.37 16.23
N ASN A 305 19.35 -8.46 16.84
CA ASN A 305 18.86 -8.40 18.22
C ASN A 305 20.06 -8.20 19.18
N PRO A 306 20.07 -7.17 20.04
CA PRO A 306 21.17 -6.90 20.97
C PRO A 306 21.25 -7.89 22.14
N VAL A 307 20.13 -8.49 22.54
CA VAL A 307 20.01 -9.36 23.72
C VAL A 307 20.21 -10.84 23.38
N GLY A 308 20.23 -11.20 22.09
CA GLY A 308 20.32 -12.60 21.65
C GLY A 308 21.12 -12.84 20.38
N HIS A 309 21.18 -14.11 19.97
CA HIS A 309 21.86 -14.53 18.74
C HIS A 309 20.99 -14.40 17.46
N GLY A 310 19.80 -13.79 17.58
CA GLY A 310 18.81 -13.67 16.50
C GLY A 310 18.84 -12.35 15.74
N THR A 311 18.03 -12.26 14.69
CA THR A 311 17.84 -11.07 13.83
C THR A 311 16.37 -10.67 13.83
N HIS A 312 16.04 -9.38 13.78
CA HIS A 312 14.64 -8.92 13.64
C HIS A 312 14.03 -9.36 12.31
N TYR A 313 14.88 -9.56 11.29
CA TYR A 313 14.50 -10.03 9.96
C TYR A 313 15.10 -11.42 9.70
N PRO A 314 14.43 -12.53 10.06
CA PRO A 314 14.94 -13.87 9.76
C PRO A 314 15.05 -14.10 8.25
N LEU A 315 15.84 -15.07 7.77
CA LEU A 315 16.01 -15.35 6.33
C LEU A 315 14.70 -15.61 5.55
N HIS A 316 13.64 -16.02 6.26
CA HIS A 316 12.31 -16.16 5.67
C HIS A 316 11.63 -14.81 5.37
N ALA A 317 11.97 -13.75 6.11
CA ALA A 317 11.47 -12.39 5.87
C ALA A 317 11.86 -11.89 4.47
N LEU A 318 13.02 -12.29 3.94
CA LEU A 318 13.42 -11.95 2.56
C LEU A 318 12.39 -12.42 1.52
N ARG A 319 11.78 -13.59 1.74
CA ARG A 319 10.71 -14.07 0.85
C ARG A 319 9.48 -13.18 0.90
N VAL A 320 9.08 -12.75 2.11
CA VAL A 320 7.95 -11.82 2.31
C VAL A 320 8.23 -10.48 1.63
N SER A 321 9.44 -9.97 1.86
CA SER A 321 9.90 -8.66 1.36
C SER A 321 9.92 -8.62 -0.17
N LEU A 322 10.51 -9.64 -0.81
CA LEU A 322 10.58 -9.73 -2.26
C LEU A 322 9.21 -9.98 -2.91
N ILE A 323 8.33 -10.78 -2.29
CA ILE A 323 6.95 -10.96 -2.79
C ILE A 323 6.17 -9.65 -2.69
N SER A 324 6.26 -8.94 -1.57
CA SER A 324 5.60 -7.64 -1.38
C SER A 324 6.11 -6.63 -2.41
N TYR A 325 7.42 -6.55 -2.62
CA TYR A 325 8.03 -5.70 -3.65
C TYR A 325 7.52 -6.01 -5.07
N LEU A 326 7.45 -7.28 -5.45
CA LEU A 326 6.99 -7.69 -6.78
C LEU A 326 5.51 -7.35 -7.02
N VAL A 327 4.67 -7.44 -5.99
CA VAL A 327 3.21 -7.22 -6.11
C VAL A 327 2.84 -5.75 -5.96
N LEU A 328 3.44 -5.04 -5.00
CA LEU A 328 3.06 -3.67 -4.65
C LEU A 328 3.82 -2.66 -5.53
N ASP A 329 5.15 -2.69 -5.47
CA ASP A 329 5.98 -1.67 -6.12
C ASP A 329 6.13 -1.91 -7.63
N LEU A 330 6.20 -3.18 -8.05
CA LEU A 330 6.28 -3.56 -9.47
C LEU A 330 4.91 -3.89 -10.08
N GLN A 331 3.84 -3.85 -9.30
CA GLN A 331 2.46 -4.07 -9.74
C GLN A 331 2.23 -5.35 -10.56
N LEU A 332 3.04 -6.40 -10.31
CA LEU A 332 2.89 -7.66 -11.05
C LEU A 332 1.59 -8.37 -10.61
N PRO A 333 0.84 -8.96 -11.56
CA PRO A 333 -0.37 -9.69 -11.23
C PRO A 333 -0.12 -10.77 -10.17
N LEU A 334 -0.92 -10.79 -9.12
CA LEU A 334 -0.74 -11.70 -7.98
C LEU A 334 -0.69 -13.17 -8.42
N ALA A 335 -1.45 -13.54 -9.45
CA ALA A 335 -1.45 -14.88 -10.03
C ALA A 335 -0.08 -15.27 -10.62
N VAL A 336 0.59 -14.33 -11.29
CA VAL A 336 1.93 -14.50 -11.86
C VAL A 336 2.96 -14.69 -10.75
N VAL A 337 2.98 -13.81 -9.75
CA VAL A 337 3.91 -13.92 -8.62
C VAL A 337 3.68 -15.21 -7.84
N SER A 338 2.42 -15.57 -7.61
CA SER A 338 2.03 -16.78 -6.88
C SER A 338 2.50 -18.06 -7.57
N LYS A 339 2.20 -18.21 -8.86
CA LYS A 339 2.38 -19.47 -9.59
C LYS A 339 3.77 -19.61 -10.19
N LEU A 340 4.29 -18.54 -10.78
CA LEU A 340 5.50 -18.59 -11.60
C LEU A 340 6.77 -18.22 -10.82
N ILE A 341 6.66 -17.36 -9.80
CA ILE A 341 7.83 -16.89 -9.04
C ILE A 341 7.93 -17.59 -7.67
N ALA A 342 6.82 -17.63 -6.93
CA ALA A 342 6.78 -18.20 -5.59
C ALA A 342 6.50 -19.71 -5.56
N GLY A 343 5.95 -20.30 -6.63
CA GLY A 343 5.59 -21.71 -6.70
C GLY A 343 4.49 -22.12 -5.71
N HIS A 344 3.60 -21.19 -5.33
CA HIS A 344 2.51 -21.46 -4.40
C HIS A 344 1.39 -22.28 -5.03
N ALA A 345 0.91 -23.29 -4.30
CA ALA A 345 -0.20 -24.13 -4.76
C ALA A 345 -1.54 -23.36 -4.83
N ARG A 346 -1.77 -22.39 -3.94
CA ARG A 346 -3.00 -21.58 -3.85
C ARG A 346 -2.67 -20.09 -3.74
N LEU A 347 -3.48 -19.23 -4.35
CA LEU A 347 -3.29 -17.76 -4.34
C LEU A 347 -3.29 -17.19 -2.92
N ILE A 348 -4.11 -17.74 -2.01
CA ILE A 348 -4.21 -17.32 -0.61
C ILE A 348 -2.87 -17.35 0.13
N MET A 349 -1.97 -18.26 -0.25
CA MET A 349 -0.62 -18.32 0.34
C MET A 349 0.21 -17.10 -0.04
N THR A 350 -0.04 -16.48 -1.20
CA THR A 350 0.65 -15.27 -1.66
C THR A 350 0.03 -14.02 -1.05
N LEU A 351 -1.30 -13.96 -0.95
CA LEU A 351 -2.02 -12.93 -0.18
C LEU A 351 -1.49 -12.85 1.26
N TYR A 352 -1.29 -14.00 1.92
CA TYR A 352 -0.72 -14.08 3.27
C TYR A 352 0.68 -13.43 3.41
N TYR A 353 1.42 -13.26 2.30
CA TYR A 353 2.76 -12.64 2.27
C TYR A 353 2.77 -11.22 1.69
N THR A 354 1.64 -10.72 1.20
CA THR A 354 1.55 -9.39 0.61
C THR A 354 1.12 -8.43 1.71
N LYS A 355 2.04 -7.58 2.20
CA LYS A 355 1.71 -6.62 3.26
C LYS A 355 1.10 -5.36 2.67
N PHE A 356 -0.22 -5.29 2.66
CA PHE A 356 -0.92 -4.06 2.31
C PHE A 356 -0.89 -3.12 3.52
N GLY A 357 -0.11 -2.04 3.45
CA GLY A 357 -0.28 -0.95 4.41
C GLY A 357 -1.66 -0.33 4.22
N HIS A 358 -2.39 -0.05 5.31
CA HIS A 358 -3.71 0.60 5.25
C HIS A 358 -3.66 1.92 4.46
N ALA A 359 -2.57 2.69 4.60
CA ALA A 359 -2.33 3.91 3.83
C ALA A 359 -2.20 3.67 2.31
N TYR A 360 -1.48 2.61 1.90
CA TYR A 360 -1.30 2.26 0.49
C TYR A 360 -2.61 1.79 -0.16
N MET A 361 -3.44 1.03 0.55
CA MET A 361 -4.75 0.64 0.01
C MET A 361 -5.66 1.84 -0.20
N LYS A 362 -5.69 2.77 0.75
CA LYS A 362 -6.48 4.01 0.64
C LYS A 362 -6.00 4.84 -0.55
N GLU A 363 -4.70 5.08 -0.67
CA GLU A 363 -4.11 5.84 -1.78
C GLU A 363 -4.42 5.20 -3.15
N ILE A 364 -4.30 3.88 -3.27
CA ILE A 364 -4.61 3.18 -4.53
C ILE A 364 -6.10 3.24 -4.87
N LEU A 365 -6.98 3.14 -3.88
CA LEU A 365 -8.42 3.29 -4.09
C LEU A 365 -8.76 4.73 -4.49
N ASP A 366 -8.19 5.73 -3.83
CA ASP A 366 -8.40 7.15 -4.14
C ASP A 366 -7.86 7.50 -5.55
N ILE A 367 -6.74 6.90 -5.97
CA ILE A 367 -6.18 7.06 -7.33
C ILE A 367 -7.05 6.35 -8.37
N ALA A 368 -7.51 5.13 -8.06
CA ALA A 368 -8.39 4.38 -8.94
C ALA A 368 -9.69 5.16 -9.17
N GLU A 369 -10.29 5.68 -8.11
CA GLU A 369 -11.51 6.48 -8.13
C GLU A 369 -11.37 7.73 -9.02
N ARG A 370 -10.29 8.50 -8.82
CA ARG A 370 -9.97 9.66 -9.68
C ARG A 370 -9.78 9.31 -11.15
N ASN A 371 -9.08 8.21 -11.45
CA ASN A 371 -8.84 7.77 -12.83
C ASN A 371 -10.14 7.31 -13.51
N THR A 372 -11.04 6.66 -12.79
CA THR A 372 -12.37 6.29 -13.31
C THR A 372 -13.22 7.52 -13.61
N LEU A 373 -13.25 8.52 -12.72
CA LEU A 373 -14.00 9.77 -12.95
C LEU A 373 -13.51 10.50 -14.20
N ALA A 374 -12.18 10.62 -14.39
CA ALA A 374 -11.60 11.23 -15.59
C ALA A 374 -11.87 10.43 -16.87
N ALA A 375 -11.87 9.09 -16.79
CA ALA A 375 -12.22 8.23 -17.92
C ALA A 375 -13.72 8.33 -18.29
N GLU A 376 -14.60 8.46 -17.29
CA GLU A 376 -16.02 8.72 -17.51
C GLU A 376 -16.27 10.08 -18.15
N GLU A 377 -15.55 11.13 -17.77
CA GLU A 377 -15.63 12.45 -18.40
C GLU A 377 -15.35 12.37 -19.91
N ALA A 378 -14.27 11.67 -20.29
CA ALA A 378 -13.93 11.44 -21.69
C ALA A 378 -15.00 10.62 -22.45
N ASN A 379 -15.62 9.65 -21.77
CA ASN A 379 -16.71 8.86 -22.35
C ASN A 379 -17.99 9.68 -22.51
N HIS A 380 -18.35 10.55 -21.56
CA HIS A 380 -19.49 11.46 -21.67
C HIS A 380 -19.31 12.46 -22.80
N ARG A 381 -18.10 12.99 -23.02
CA ARG A 381 -17.79 13.83 -24.18
C ARG A 381 -18.06 13.12 -25.51
N ARG A 382 -17.59 11.88 -25.66
CA ARG A 382 -17.83 11.08 -26.87
C ARG A 382 -19.31 10.78 -27.06
N PHE A 383 -19.99 10.37 -25.99
CA PHE A 383 -21.41 10.04 -26.03
C PHE A 383 -22.26 11.25 -26.48
N LEU A 384 -22.05 12.43 -25.90
CA LEU A 384 -22.84 13.62 -26.23
C LEU A 384 -22.66 14.11 -27.68
N MET A 385 -21.58 13.71 -28.38
CA MET A 385 -21.40 14.05 -29.80
C MET A 385 -22.28 13.21 -30.73
N ASP A 386 -22.54 11.95 -30.38
CA ASP A 386 -23.25 10.98 -31.24
C ASP A 386 -24.67 10.66 -30.74
N ALA A 387 -25.05 11.15 -29.55
CA ALA A 387 -26.29 10.79 -28.89
C ALA A 387 -27.54 11.51 -29.45
N THR A 388 -28.65 10.79 -29.49
CA THR A 388 -29.97 11.35 -29.76
C THR A 388 -30.60 11.96 -28.50
N MET A 389 -31.66 12.77 -28.67
CA MET A 389 -32.36 13.38 -27.53
C MET A 389 -32.91 12.37 -26.54
N ASP A 390 -33.49 11.27 -27.04
CA ASP A 390 -33.99 10.19 -26.20
C ASP A 390 -32.85 9.57 -25.37
N GLN A 391 -31.69 9.33 -25.99
CA GLN A 391 -30.51 8.76 -25.32
C GLN A 391 -29.93 9.69 -24.25
N VAL A 392 -29.91 11.01 -24.50
CA VAL A 392 -29.50 12.01 -23.50
C VAL A 392 -30.49 12.01 -22.32
N SER A 393 -31.80 11.98 -22.60
CA SER A 393 -32.84 11.99 -21.56
C SER A 393 -32.84 10.76 -20.64
N GLN A 394 -32.36 9.63 -21.17
CA GLN A 394 -32.21 8.37 -20.42
C GLN A 394 -30.94 8.31 -19.57
N ARG A 395 -29.96 9.19 -19.81
CA ARG A 395 -28.64 9.13 -19.14
C ARG A 395 -28.37 10.34 -18.25
N PHE A 396 -28.93 11.49 -18.58
CA PHE A 396 -28.68 12.75 -17.88
C PHE A 396 -29.95 13.32 -17.26
N ALA A 397 -29.79 13.93 -16.07
CA ALA A 397 -30.80 14.71 -15.39
C ALA A 397 -30.65 16.19 -15.78
N SER A 398 -31.77 16.88 -15.97
CA SER A 398 -31.81 18.33 -16.20
C SER A 398 -33.08 18.94 -15.60
N ILE A 399 -33.07 20.26 -15.41
CA ILE A 399 -34.25 21.02 -14.97
C ILE A 399 -35.19 21.28 -16.15
N SER A 400 -34.61 21.60 -17.32
CA SER A 400 -35.33 21.88 -18.56
C SER A 400 -34.86 20.97 -19.69
N VAL A 401 -35.74 20.77 -20.66
CA VAL A 401 -35.41 20.11 -21.94
C VAL A 401 -34.41 20.95 -22.74
N ASP A 402 -34.35 22.26 -22.49
CA ASP A 402 -33.38 23.19 -23.11
C ASP A 402 -31.93 22.74 -22.89
N ALA A 403 -31.61 22.11 -21.77
CA ALA A 403 -30.28 21.54 -21.51
C ALA A 403 -29.92 20.45 -22.52
N MET A 404 -30.89 19.61 -22.90
CA MET A 404 -30.70 18.52 -23.85
C MET A 404 -30.55 19.07 -25.27
N HIS A 405 -31.38 20.05 -25.64
CA HIS A 405 -31.24 20.77 -26.92
C HIS A 405 -29.87 21.46 -27.03
N ALA A 406 -29.42 22.11 -25.96
CA ALA A 406 -28.10 22.74 -25.92
C ALA A 406 -26.97 21.72 -26.08
N ALA A 407 -27.08 20.54 -25.45
CA ALA A 407 -26.10 19.46 -25.62
C ALA A 407 -25.99 18.97 -27.07
N ILE A 408 -27.12 18.73 -27.74
CA ILE A 408 -27.16 18.11 -29.08
C ILE A 408 -26.88 19.13 -30.18
N GLY A 409 -27.18 20.41 -29.94
CA GLY A 409 -27.02 21.48 -30.94
C GLY A 409 -25.57 21.82 -31.29
N HIS A 410 -24.58 21.37 -30.51
CA HIS A 410 -23.18 21.70 -30.72
C HIS A 410 -22.45 20.65 -31.57
N GLN A 411 -21.74 21.11 -32.61
CA GLN A 411 -20.93 20.26 -33.49
C GLN A 411 -19.56 19.86 -32.90
N SER A 412 -19.19 20.38 -31.71
CA SER A 412 -17.90 20.15 -31.09
C SER A 412 -17.99 20.08 -29.57
N ALA A 413 -17.34 19.06 -28.99
CA ALA A 413 -17.26 18.82 -27.55
C ALA A 413 -16.42 19.86 -26.79
N ALA A 414 -15.68 20.71 -27.50
CA ALA A 414 -14.83 21.74 -26.90
C ALA A 414 -15.64 22.83 -26.15
N THR A 415 -16.94 22.94 -26.43
CA THR A 415 -17.84 23.92 -25.78
C THR A 415 -18.31 23.43 -24.41
N PHE A 416 -18.21 22.13 -24.13
CA PHE A 416 -18.70 21.55 -22.89
C PHE A 416 -17.71 21.79 -21.75
N VAL A 417 -18.19 22.44 -20.69
CA VAL A 417 -17.44 22.57 -19.44
C VAL A 417 -17.97 21.52 -18.47
N PHE A 418 -17.07 20.65 -18.01
CA PHE A 418 -17.36 19.63 -17.01
C PHE A 418 -17.01 20.16 -15.64
N ASP A 419 -17.89 19.87 -14.70
CA ASP A 419 -17.88 20.33 -13.32
C ASP A 419 -18.25 19.15 -12.43
N ASP A 420 -17.89 19.20 -11.15
CA ASP A 420 -18.08 18.09 -10.20
C ASP A 420 -19.56 17.71 -10.04
N LYS A 421 -20.44 18.70 -10.22
CA LYS A 421 -21.90 18.57 -10.13
C LYS A 421 -22.60 18.30 -11.46
N GLY A 422 -21.91 18.43 -12.60
CA GLY A 422 -22.53 18.25 -13.92
C GLY A 422 -21.78 18.89 -15.09
N ILE A 423 -22.51 19.15 -16.17
CA ILE A 423 -21.99 19.60 -17.46
C ILE A 423 -22.72 20.88 -17.85
N CYS A 424 -21.96 21.90 -18.28
CA CYS A 424 -22.47 23.09 -18.94
C CYS A 424 -22.26 22.96 -20.46
N PRO A 425 -23.32 22.69 -21.24
CA PRO A 425 -23.21 22.55 -22.69
C PRO A 425 -22.82 23.85 -23.41
N VAL A 426 -23.18 24.99 -22.82
CA VAL A 426 -23.03 26.33 -23.38
C VAL A 426 -21.75 27.04 -22.91
N GLY A 427 -20.79 26.32 -22.31
CA GLY A 427 -19.49 26.87 -21.93
C GLY A 427 -19.52 28.09 -21.02
N GLY A 428 -20.57 28.26 -20.21
CA GLY A 428 -20.74 29.42 -19.31
C GLY A 428 -21.15 30.74 -19.98
N SER A 429 -21.50 30.75 -21.27
CA SER A 429 -21.77 31.99 -22.02
C SER A 429 -23.21 32.50 -21.95
N MET A 430 -24.17 31.68 -21.50
CA MET A 430 -25.62 31.96 -21.54
C MET A 430 -26.26 32.03 -20.14
N CYS A 431 -25.49 32.44 -19.12
CA CYS A 431 -25.99 32.56 -17.74
C CYS A 431 -26.95 33.75 -17.55
N ASP A 432 -26.88 34.77 -18.41
CA ASP A 432 -27.77 35.93 -18.47
C ASP A 432 -29.19 35.60 -18.95
N VAL A 433 -29.36 34.45 -19.61
CA VAL A 433 -30.65 33.91 -20.09
C VAL A 433 -30.92 32.49 -19.59
N GLY A 434 -30.23 32.03 -18.54
CA GLY A 434 -30.32 30.65 -18.07
C GLY A 434 -31.42 30.39 -17.02
N GLY A 435 -32.14 31.41 -16.58
CA GLY A 435 -33.15 31.34 -15.53
C GLY A 435 -34.56 30.99 -16.04
N GLU A 436 -35.56 31.35 -15.24
CA GLU A 436 -36.98 31.05 -15.49
C GLU A 436 -37.55 31.91 -16.65
N CYS A 437 -38.61 31.41 -17.30
CA CYS A 437 -39.29 32.15 -18.36
C CYS A 437 -40.13 33.30 -17.77
N ILE A 438 -39.83 34.54 -18.17
CA ILE A 438 -40.51 35.75 -17.70
C ILE A 438 -41.77 36.03 -18.54
N LYS A 439 -41.68 35.81 -19.86
CA LYS A 439 -42.80 36.02 -20.79
C LYS A 439 -42.83 34.91 -21.81
N GLU A 440 -43.97 34.23 -21.89
CA GLU A 440 -44.27 33.23 -22.90
C GLU A 440 -45.23 33.85 -23.93
N ARG A 441 -44.69 34.30 -25.07
CA ARG A 441 -45.49 34.68 -26.26
C ARG A 441 -45.22 33.66 -27.36
N GLN A 442 -46.20 33.41 -28.23
CA GLN A 442 -46.11 32.42 -29.33
C GLN A 442 -44.91 32.61 -30.28
N GLN A 443 -44.26 33.78 -30.30
CA GLN A 443 -43.11 34.09 -31.16
C GLN A 443 -41.82 34.50 -30.42
N GLU A 444 -41.89 34.82 -29.13
CA GLU A 444 -40.71 35.24 -28.33
C GLU A 444 -40.85 34.76 -26.89
N GLN A 445 -39.89 33.97 -26.42
CA GLN A 445 -39.75 33.58 -25.03
C GLN A 445 -38.60 34.37 -24.42
N ILE A 446 -38.90 35.17 -23.39
CA ILE A 446 -37.90 35.98 -22.69
C ILE A 446 -37.58 35.29 -21.36
N TYR A 447 -36.30 35.01 -21.14
CA TYR A 447 -35.81 34.32 -19.95
C TYR A 447 -35.09 35.28 -19.01
N ALA A 448 -35.19 34.99 -17.71
CA ALA A 448 -34.43 35.68 -16.68
C ALA A 448 -32.96 35.23 -16.68
N PRO A 449 -32.05 36.04 -16.12
CA PRO A 449 -30.74 35.55 -15.74
C PRO A 449 -30.84 34.46 -14.68
N VAL A 450 -29.82 33.61 -14.63
CA VAL A 450 -29.68 32.64 -13.55
C VAL A 450 -29.64 33.39 -12.21
N PRO A 451 -30.39 32.96 -11.19
CA PRO A 451 -30.37 33.59 -9.88
C PRO A 451 -28.95 33.67 -9.29
N GLY A 452 -28.49 34.88 -9.00
CA GLY A 452 -27.12 35.15 -8.53
C GLY A 452 -26.17 35.73 -9.59
N TYR A 453 -26.60 35.83 -10.85
CA TYR A 453 -25.79 36.42 -11.92
C TYR A 453 -25.19 37.78 -11.52
N PRO A 454 -23.88 38.01 -11.74
CA PRO A 454 -22.94 37.24 -12.58
C PRO A 454 -22.31 36.01 -11.92
N GLU A 455 -22.60 35.70 -10.66
CA GLU A 455 -22.13 34.46 -10.01
C GLU A 455 -22.81 33.23 -10.65
N HIS A 456 -22.06 32.14 -10.82
CA HIS A 456 -22.55 30.93 -11.49
C HIS A 456 -23.36 30.05 -10.52
N ASN A 457 -24.65 29.86 -10.81
CA ASN A 457 -25.53 28.93 -10.10
C ASN A 457 -26.06 27.85 -11.05
N CYS A 458 -25.18 26.94 -11.44
CA CYS A 458 -25.46 25.94 -12.48
C CYS A 458 -26.65 25.04 -12.13
N VAL A 459 -26.84 24.71 -10.84
CA VAL A 459 -27.96 23.85 -10.39
C VAL A 459 -29.33 24.49 -10.58
N ARG A 460 -29.41 25.80 -10.87
CA ARG A 460 -30.63 26.52 -11.24
C ARG A 460 -30.69 26.93 -12.71
N CYS A 461 -29.67 26.59 -13.49
CA CYS A 461 -29.60 26.94 -14.89
C CYS A 461 -30.38 25.92 -15.73
N ARG A 462 -31.25 26.41 -16.61
CA ARG A 462 -32.04 25.58 -17.54
C ARG A 462 -31.20 24.79 -18.53
N PHE A 463 -29.96 25.22 -18.78
CA PHE A 463 -29.03 24.56 -19.69
C PHE A 463 -28.17 23.49 -19.02
N PHE A 464 -28.24 23.36 -17.69
CA PHE A 464 -27.35 22.47 -16.95
C PHE A 464 -27.78 21.00 -17.06
N LEU A 465 -26.81 20.15 -17.36
CA LEU A 465 -26.95 18.70 -17.37
C LEU A 465 -26.24 18.10 -16.17
N SER A 466 -26.82 17.09 -15.56
CA SER A 466 -26.20 16.28 -14.51
C SER A 466 -26.63 14.83 -14.69
N GLY A 467 -26.45 13.95 -13.71
CA GLY A 467 -26.83 12.55 -13.84
C GLY A 467 -26.19 11.64 -12.78
N PRO A 468 -26.39 10.32 -12.90
CA PRO A 468 -25.91 9.35 -11.92
C PRO A 468 -24.40 9.46 -11.62
N ALA A 469 -23.57 9.75 -12.63
CA ALA A 469 -22.12 9.90 -12.46
C ALA A 469 -21.72 11.11 -11.59
N PHE A 470 -22.56 12.14 -11.54
CA PHE A 470 -22.32 13.37 -10.77
C PHE A 470 -22.96 13.34 -9.37
N LEU A 471 -23.55 12.21 -8.97
CA LEU A 471 -24.22 12.07 -7.67
C LEU A 471 -23.31 12.44 -6.48
N PRO A 472 -22.03 11.99 -6.42
CA PRO A 472 -21.14 12.37 -5.32
C PRO A 472 -20.92 13.89 -5.22
N GLY A 473 -20.67 14.57 -6.35
CA GLY A 473 -20.50 16.02 -6.38
C GLY A 473 -21.79 16.78 -6.05
N LEU A 474 -22.95 16.31 -6.56
CA LEU A 474 -24.25 16.85 -6.18
C LEU A 474 -24.54 16.70 -4.68
N GLN A 475 -24.19 15.56 -4.08
CA GLN A 475 -24.35 15.32 -2.64
C GLN A 475 -23.44 16.25 -1.83
N ALA A 476 -22.20 16.44 -2.25
CA ALA A 476 -21.27 17.35 -1.61
C ALA A 476 -21.76 18.81 -1.69
N HIS A 477 -22.27 19.23 -2.85
CA HIS A 477 -22.90 20.55 -3.03
C HIS A 477 -24.16 20.72 -2.16
N PHE A 478 -25.02 19.70 -2.10
CA PHE A 478 -26.20 19.68 -1.24
C PHE A 478 -25.82 19.85 0.24
N ASN A 479 -24.79 19.14 0.71
CA ASN A 479 -24.30 19.26 2.09
C ASN A 479 -23.81 20.68 2.39
N ALA A 480 -23.09 21.31 1.46
CA ALA A 480 -22.60 22.69 1.60
C ALA A 480 -23.76 23.71 1.65
N LEU A 481 -24.77 23.55 0.80
CA LEU A 481 -25.97 24.39 0.82
C LEU A 481 -26.78 24.16 2.11
N SER A 482 -26.88 22.93 2.57
CA SER A 482 -27.56 22.58 3.83
C SER A 482 -26.92 23.26 5.04
N TYR A 483 -25.58 23.30 5.08
CA TYR A 483 -24.84 24.03 6.12
C TYR A 483 -25.09 25.54 6.05
N LYS A 484 -25.02 26.14 4.86
CA LYS A 484 -25.35 27.56 4.66
C LYS A 484 -26.80 27.86 5.09
N ALA A 485 -27.75 26.99 4.76
CA ALA A 485 -29.14 27.14 5.15
C ALA A 485 -29.32 27.09 6.66
N HIS A 486 -28.63 26.17 7.35
CA HIS A 486 -28.64 26.08 8.81
C HIS A 486 -28.08 27.35 9.47
N GLU A 487 -26.94 27.87 9.02
CA GLU A 487 -26.38 29.12 9.56
C GLU A 487 -27.29 30.34 9.38
N ARG A 488 -27.97 30.42 8.22
CA ARG A 488 -28.95 31.48 7.95
C ARG A 488 -30.20 31.32 8.81
N ALA A 489 -30.66 30.08 9.04
CA ALA A 489 -31.79 29.80 9.91
C ALA A 489 -31.52 30.20 11.36
N GLU A 490 -30.34 29.90 11.90
CA GLU A 490 -29.95 30.32 13.26
C GLU A 490 -30.00 31.85 13.42
N ARG A 491 -29.42 32.59 12.47
CA ARG A 491 -29.45 34.07 12.46
C ARG A 491 -30.87 34.62 12.34
N HIS A 492 -31.66 34.04 11.44
CA HIS A 492 -33.06 34.40 11.25
C HIS A 492 -33.86 34.18 12.55
N ASN A 493 -33.65 33.07 13.24
CA ASN A 493 -34.31 32.78 14.52
C ASN A 493 -33.91 33.77 15.61
N SER A 494 -32.61 34.10 15.75
CA SER A 494 -32.17 35.13 16.70
C SER A 494 -32.80 36.50 16.42
N LEU A 495 -32.84 36.92 15.14
CA LEU A 495 -33.50 38.18 14.76
C LEU A 495 -35.01 38.14 15.00
N GLN A 496 -35.67 37.00 14.74
CA GLN A 496 -37.09 36.81 15.02
C GLN A 496 -37.39 36.97 16.52
N GLU A 497 -36.57 36.41 17.40
CA GLU A 497 -36.72 36.56 18.85
C GLU A 497 -36.61 38.02 19.28
N GLU A 498 -35.60 38.75 18.77
CA GLU A 498 -35.40 40.17 19.07
C GLU A 498 -36.57 41.04 18.58
N VAL A 499 -37.04 40.82 17.34
CA VAL A 499 -38.21 41.51 16.77
C VAL A 499 -39.45 41.22 17.61
N THR A 500 -39.71 39.95 17.93
CA THR A 500 -40.86 39.53 18.74
C THR A 500 -40.83 40.16 20.14
N LEU A 501 -39.65 40.28 20.75
CA LEU A 501 -39.50 40.93 22.06
C LEU A 501 -39.86 42.42 22.01
N LEU A 502 -39.39 43.15 21.00
CA LEU A 502 -39.72 44.57 20.83
C LEU A 502 -41.18 44.80 20.44
N GLU A 503 -41.76 43.94 19.61
CA GLU A 503 -43.19 43.97 19.28
C GLU A 503 -44.05 43.75 20.53
N ASN A 504 -43.67 42.80 21.39
CA ASN A 504 -44.33 42.59 22.68
C ASN A 504 -44.22 43.82 23.60
N ARG A 505 -43.04 44.48 23.64
CA ARG A 505 -42.86 45.72 24.41
C ARG A 505 -43.71 46.85 23.86
N ARG A 506 -43.77 47.02 22.54
CA ARG A 506 -44.64 47.98 21.86
C ARG A 506 -46.12 47.74 22.22
N ALA A 507 -46.60 46.51 22.12
CA ALA A 507 -47.97 46.14 22.49
C ALA A 507 -48.27 46.43 23.97
N ASN A 508 -47.31 46.22 24.88
CA ASN A 508 -47.46 46.55 26.29
C ASN A 508 -47.53 48.07 26.53
N CYS A 509 -46.72 48.88 25.83
CA CYS A 509 -46.79 50.34 25.90
C CYS A 509 -48.16 50.85 25.39
N GLU A 510 -48.63 50.31 24.27
CA GLU A 510 -49.94 50.65 23.69
C GLU A 510 -51.09 50.32 24.66
N ARG A 511 -51.06 49.13 25.30
CA ARG A 511 -52.05 48.76 26.34
C ARG A 511 -52.03 49.69 27.56
N GLN A 512 -50.86 50.21 27.92
CA GLN A 512 -50.70 51.14 29.06
C GLN A 512 -50.93 52.61 28.67
N GLY A 513 -51.28 52.91 27.42
CA GLY A 513 -51.48 54.27 26.93
C GLY A 513 -50.19 55.11 26.88
N ARG A 514 -49.02 54.47 26.83
CA ARG A 514 -47.70 55.13 26.79
C ARG A 514 -47.10 55.05 25.38
N MET A 515 -46.34 56.07 25.00
CA MET A 515 -45.63 56.10 23.71
C MET A 515 -44.46 55.11 23.72
N PHE A 516 -44.30 54.33 22.64
CA PHE A 516 -43.17 53.42 22.46
C PHE A 516 -41.93 54.18 21.95
N PRO A 517 -40.80 54.20 22.69
CA PRO A 517 -39.64 55.01 22.33
C PRO A 517 -38.72 54.35 21.28
N GLU A 518 -38.78 53.02 21.13
CA GLU A 518 -37.80 52.23 20.34
C GLU A 518 -38.27 51.94 18.90
N THR A 519 -39.19 52.73 18.33
CA THR A 519 -39.78 52.49 16.99
C THR A 519 -38.73 52.37 15.88
N ARG A 520 -37.71 53.23 15.88
CA ARG A 520 -36.64 53.22 14.88
C ARG A 520 -35.74 51.99 14.99
N GLU A 521 -35.60 51.44 16.20
CA GLU A 521 -34.84 50.21 16.43
C GLU A 521 -35.61 49.00 15.92
N LEU A 522 -36.92 48.95 16.20
CA LEU A 522 -37.83 47.94 15.66
C LEU A 522 -37.80 47.93 14.13
N GLU A 523 -37.95 49.09 13.46
CA GLU A 523 -37.90 49.18 12.00
C GLU A 523 -36.58 48.65 11.41
N LYS A 524 -35.43 49.00 12.02
CA LYS A 524 -34.13 48.50 11.57
C LYS A 524 -33.99 47.00 11.76
N LEU A 525 -34.50 46.45 12.86
CA LEU A 525 -34.47 45.02 13.14
C LEU A 525 -35.40 44.26 12.18
N SER A 526 -36.60 44.76 11.91
CA SER A 526 -37.52 44.18 10.91
C SER A 526 -36.89 44.16 9.51
N GLN A 527 -36.21 45.24 9.09
CA GLN A 527 -35.49 45.26 7.80
C GLN A 527 -34.38 44.20 7.74
N ARG A 528 -33.61 44.01 8.83
CA ARG A 528 -32.58 42.97 8.90
C ARG A 528 -33.18 41.56 8.87
N TYR A 529 -34.28 41.36 9.58
CA TYR A 529 -35.03 40.13 9.60
C TYR A 529 -35.54 39.76 8.19
N GLU A 530 -36.18 40.71 7.49
CA GLU A 530 -36.66 40.51 6.11
C GLU A 530 -35.50 40.21 5.14
N ALA A 531 -34.39 40.93 5.24
CA ALA A 531 -33.20 40.70 4.41
C ALA A 531 -32.60 39.30 4.65
N GLU A 532 -32.54 38.84 5.91
CA GLU A 532 -32.04 37.50 6.23
C GLU A 532 -33.01 36.40 5.76
N ALA A 533 -34.32 36.63 5.85
CA ALA A 533 -35.35 35.73 5.31
C ALA A 533 -35.23 35.58 3.78
N GLU A 534 -35.03 36.69 3.06
CA GLU A 534 -34.80 36.66 1.60
C GLU A 534 -33.51 35.90 1.25
N ALA A 535 -32.42 36.13 2.01
CA ALA A 535 -31.16 35.43 1.82
C ALA A 535 -31.28 33.92 2.09
N MET A 536 -32.01 33.53 3.14
CA MET A 536 -32.31 32.12 3.45
C MET A 536 -33.14 31.48 2.33
N GLY A 537 -34.16 32.17 1.83
CA GLY A 537 -34.99 31.70 0.71
C GLY A 537 -34.18 31.38 -0.54
N LYS A 538 -33.16 32.18 -0.88
CA LYS A 538 -32.25 31.93 -2.01
C LYS A 538 -31.53 30.58 -1.86
N VAL A 539 -30.91 30.34 -0.70
CA VAL A 539 -30.17 29.10 -0.42
C VAL A 539 -31.10 27.88 -0.43
N ILE A 540 -32.33 28.01 0.10
CA ILE A 540 -33.31 26.92 0.09
C ILE A 540 -33.71 26.56 -1.34
N ASN A 541 -33.91 27.55 -2.21
CA ASN A 541 -34.24 27.29 -3.62
C ASN A 541 -33.09 26.57 -4.34
N ASP A 542 -31.83 26.93 -4.06
CA ASP A 542 -30.66 26.23 -4.60
C ASP A 542 -30.59 24.78 -4.09
N LEU A 543 -30.91 24.57 -2.80
CA LEU A 543 -30.96 23.27 -2.16
C LEU A 543 -32.04 22.38 -2.79
N GLN A 544 -33.22 22.94 -3.05
CA GLN A 544 -34.33 22.24 -3.72
C GLN A 544 -33.99 21.87 -5.17
N ALA A 545 -33.35 22.77 -5.92
CA ALA A 545 -32.94 22.49 -7.29
C ALA A 545 -31.87 21.39 -7.34
N THR A 546 -30.91 21.42 -6.41
CA THR A 546 -29.91 20.37 -6.25
C THR A 546 -30.56 19.03 -5.90
N TYR A 547 -31.50 19.02 -4.95
CA TYR A 547 -32.25 17.81 -4.58
C TYR A 547 -33.04 17.25 -5.75
N HIS A 548 -33.65 18.12 -6.57
CA HIS A 548 -34.35 17.69 -7.77
C HIS A 548 -33.43 16.95 -8.74
N LEU A 549 -32.22 17.47 -9.00
CA LEU A 549 -31.21 16.82 -9.85
C LEU A 549 -30.74 15.47 -9.26
N ILE A 550 -30.53 15.40 -7.94
CA ILE A 550 -30.19 14.14 -7.25
C ILE A 550 -31.32 13.12 -7.45
N LYS A 551 -32.57 13.50 -7.18
CA LYS A 551 -33.73 12.62 -7.33
C LYS A 551 -33.87 12.12 -8.76
N ARG A 552 -33.78 13.00 -9.76
CA ARG A 552 -33.83 12.64 -11.18
C ARG A 552 -32.70 11.69 -11.57
N SER A 553 -31.49 11.90 -11.03
CA SER A 553 -30.35 11.01 -11.26
C SER A 553 -30.57 9.61 -10.67
N LEU A 554 -31.17 9.52 -9.48
CA LEU A 554 -31.55 8.24 -8.86
C LEU A 554 -32.65 7.53 -9.66
N ASP A 555 -33.65 8.26 -10.15
CA ASP A 555 -34.73 7.71 -10.99
C ASP A 555 -34.16 7.12 -12.30
N ILE A 556 -33.23 7.84 -12.94
CA ILE A 556 -32.52 7.36 -14.14
C ILE A 556 -31.78 6.05 -13.84
N MET A 557 -30.99 6.01 -12.76
CA MET A 557 -30.26 4.81 -12.36
C MET A 557 -31.18 3.61 -12.07
N GLY A 558 -32.35 3.85 -11.48
CA GLY A 558 -33.37 2.83 -11.24
C GLY A 558 -34.00 2.26 -12.52
N SER A 559 -34.25 3.13 -13.51
CA SER A 559 -34.86 2.73 -14.80
C SER A 559 -33.91 1.93 -15.71
N VAL A 560 -32.62 2.30 -15.72
CA VAL A 560 -31.59 1.71 -16.59
C VAL A 560 -31.29 0.23 -16.25
N ASN A 561 -31.53 -0.20 -15.01
CA ASN A 561 -31.39 -1.60 -14.58
C ASN A 561 -32.44 -2.56 -15.16
N GLN A 562 -33.51 -2.07 -15.81
CA GLN A 562 -34.51 -2.92 -16.47
C GLN A 562 -34.16 -3.27 -17.93
N GLU A 563 -33.35 -2.45 -18.61
CA GLU A 563 -33.04 -2.60 -20.05
C GLU A 563 -31.58 -3.04 -20.36
N GLY A 564 -30.79 -3.42 -19.35
CA GLY A 564 -29.52 -4.13 -19.54
C GLY A 564 -28.26 -3.28 -19.81
N ILE A 565 -28.37 -1.94 -19.80
CA ILE A 565 -27.19 -1.06 -19.82
C ILE A 565 -26.71 -0.87 -18.38
N LYS A 566 -25.79 -1.70 -17.88
CA LYS A 566 -25.24 -1.52 -16.53
C LYS A 566 -24.37 -0.25 -16.46
N LEU A 567 -24.92 0.84 -15.94
CA LEU A 567 -24.12 1.89 -15.33
C LEU A 567 -23.48 1.29 -14.07
N VAL A 568 -22.15 1.27 -14.02
CA VAL A 568 -21.40 0.74 -12.88
C VAL A 568 -21.42 1.82 -11.79
N ALA A 569 -22.51 1.90 -11.03
CA ALA A 569 -22.51 2.60 -9.76
C ALA A 569 -21.58 1.82 -8.80
N VAL A 570 -20.61 2.51 -8.20
CA VAL A 570 -19.77 1.96 -7.13
C VAL A 570 -20.62 1.93 -5.86
N GLY A 571 -21.24 0.78 -5.58
CA GLY A 571 -22.04 0.52 -4.37
C GLY A 571 -23.17 -0.49 -4.62
N GLU A 572 -23.54 -1.28 -3.60
CA GLU A 572 -24.81 -2.03 -3.68
C GLU A 572 -25.98 -1.02 -3.66
N MET A 573 -27.08 -1.28 -4.38
CA MET A 573 -28.27 -0.39 -4.35
C MET A 573 -28.82 -0.14 -2.94
N ASN A 574 -28.44 -0.95 -1.95
CA ASN A 574 -28.75 -0.72 -0.54
C ASN A 574 -27.92 0.39 0.12
N ASP A 575 -26.72 0.71 -0.39
CA ASP A 575 -25.84 1.75 0.15
C ASP A 575 -26.24 3.16 -0.33
N ILE A 576 -26.92 3.26 -1.49
CA ILE A 576 -27.40 4.53 -2.07
C ILE A 576 -28.91 4.71 -1.80
N ARG A 577 -29.39 4.32 -0.62
CA ARG A 577 -30.55 5.02 -0.09
C ARG A 577 -30.01 6.36 0.37
N MET A 578 -30.44 7.46 -0.27
CA MET A 578 -30.27 8.81 0.28
C MET A 578 -31.05 8.87 1.60
N GLY A 579 -30.51 8.25 2.64
CA GLY A 579 -30.94 8.41 3.99
C GLY A 579 -30.47 9.78 4.39
N PHE A 580 -31.39 10.75 4.38
CA PHE A 580 -31.24 11.91 5.23
C PHE A 580 -31.00 11.37 6.65
N THR A 581 -29.73 11.26 7.01
CA THR A 581 -29.34 10.80 8.33
C THR A 581 -29.54 12.02 9.19
N GLU A 582 -30.68 12.07 9.88
CA GLU A 582 -30.97 13.15 10.81
C GLU A 582 -29.93 13.05 11.95
N THR A 583 -28.89 13.84 11.82
CA THR A 583 -27.78 13.87 12.76
C THR A 583 -27.93 15.09 13.64
N ARG A 584 -28.01 14.87 14.97
CA ARG A 584 -28.05 15.95 15.97
C ARG A 584 -26.67 16.56 16.24
N SER A 585 -25.61 15.95 15.71
CA SER A 585 -24.22 16.37 15.87
C SER A 585 -23.86 17.43 14.83
N GLU A 586 -23.54 18.63 15.31
CA GLU A 586 -22.96 19.71 14.48
C GLU A 586 -21.64 19.23 13.85
N LEU A 587 -20.82 18.51 14.62
CA LEU A 587 -19.50 18.06 14.21
C LEU A 587 -19.56 17.07 13.04
N HIS A 588 -20.58 16.20 12.99
CA HIS A 588 -20.79 15.32 11.84
C HIS A 588 -20.90 16.09 10.53
N GLN A 589 -21.71 17.16 10.52
CA GLN A 589 -21.91 17.97 9.33
C GLN A 589 -20.63 18.71 8.93
N LEU A 590 -19.90 19.24 9.92
CA LEU A 590 -18.63 19.92 9.70
C LEU A 590 -17.56 18.98 9.14
N GLU A 591 -17.50 17.75 9.63
CA GLU A 591 -16.54 16.74 9.17
C GLU A 591 -16.78 16.40 7.70
N VAL A 592 -18.01 16.08 7.34
CA VAL A 592 -18.40 15.77 5.95
C VAL A 592 -18.07 16.93 5.01
N LEU A 593 -18.23 18.18 5.44
CA LEU A 593 -17.87 19.35 4.62
C LEU A 593 -16.37 19.51 4.45
N CYS A 594 -15.59 19.25 5.51
CA CYS A 594 -14.14 19.32 5.45
C CYS A 594 -13.54 18.22 4.58
N GLU A 595 -14.10 17.01 4.61
CA GLU A 595 -13.74 15.93 3.68
C GLU A 595 -14.11 16.29 2.23
N ASN A 596 -15.34 16.77 2.02
CA ASN A 596 -15.81 17.18 0.69
C ASN A 596 -14.97 18.31 0.08
N GLY A 597 -14.54 19.30 0.88
CA GLY A 597 -13.69 20.40 0.39
C GLY A 597 -12.28 19.98 -0.05
N MET A 598 -11.81 18.79 0.33
CA MET A 598 -10.56 18.23 -0.19
C MET A 598 -10.74 17.59 -1.57
N ILE A 599 -11.94 17.10 -1.86
CA ILE A 599 -12.27 16.38 -3.10
C ILE A 599 -12.80 17.34 -4.16
N TYR A 600 -13.66 18.27 -3.75
CA TYR A 600 -14.39 19.19 -4.64
C TYR A 600 -13.95 20.65 -4.36
N PRO A 601 -13.10 21.24 -5.22
CA PRO A 601 -12.52 22.56 -4.99
C PRO A 601 -13.52 23.72 -4.88
N GLU A 602 -14.73 23.56 -5.45
CA GLU A 602 -15.79 24.58 -5.33
C GLU A 602 -16.36 24.70 -3.91
N ILE A 603 -16.20 23.67 -3.07
CA ILE A 603 -16.75 23.66 -1.72
C ILE A 603 -15.79 24.40 -0.78
N ASP A 604 -16.20 25.58 -0.35
CA ASP A 604 -15.44 26.36 0.63
C ASP A 604 -15.55 25.74 2.04
N ALA A 605 -14.56 24.92 2.39
CA ALA A 605 -14.43 24.30 3.70
C ALA A 605 -13.77 25.19 4.76
N ARG A 606 -13.35 26.43 4.45
CA ARG A 606 -12.59 27.28 5.40
C ARG A 606 -13.38 27.64 6.66
N LYS A 607 -14.67 27.91 6.50
CA LYS A 607 -15.52 28.25 7.64
C LYS A 607 -15.93 27.02 8.47
N PRO A 608 -16.34 25.90 7.84
CA PRO A 608 -16.49 24.63 8.55
C PRO A 608 -15.23 24.20 9.30
N SER A 609 -14.05 24.35 8.69
CA SER A 609 -12.78 23.95 9.31
C SER A 609 -12.47 24.74 10.57
N LEU A 610 -12.76 26.05 10.59
CA LEU A 610 -12.61 26.90 11.78
C LEU A 610 -13.51 26.44 12.93
N ARG A 611 -14.79 26.18 12.67
CA ARG A 611 -15.72 25.72 13.70
C ARG A 611 -15.34 24.31 14.20
N ARG A 612 -14.94 23.43 13.29
CA ARG A 612 -14.43 22.10 13.63
C ARG A 612 -13.17 22.18 14.49
N ALA A 613 -12.22 23.05 14.14
CA ALA A 613 -10.99 23.28 14.90
C ALA A 613 -11.30 23.67 16.36
N GLN A 614 -12.30 24.53 16.60
CA GLN A 614 -12.73 24.87 17.95
C GLN A 614 -13.25 23.66 18.72
N LEU A 615 -14.05 22.80 18.08
CA LEU A 615 -14.56 21.58 18.70
C LEU A 615 -13.44 20.58 19.00
N LEU A 616 -12.47 20.45 18.10
CA LEU A 616 -11.28 19.63 18.33
C LEU A 616 -10.37 20.19 19.42
N ASP A 617 -10.25 21.52 19.56
CA ASP A 617 -9.55 22.14 20.69
C ASP A 617 -10.25 21.85 22.02
N CYS A 618 -11.58 21.85 22.05
CA CYS A 618 -12.34 21.39 23.22
C CYS A 618 -12.06 19.92 23.53
N MET A 619 -12.01 19.05 22.51
CA MET A 619 -11.65 17.64 22.67
C MET A 619 -10.24 17.48 23.25
N LEU A 620 -9.25 18.21 22.75
CA LEU A 620 -7.89 18.19 23.27
C LEU A 620 -7.87 18.61 24.75
N ALA A 621 -8.52 19.74 25.08
CA ALA A 621 -8.62 20.23 26.45
C ALA A 621 -9.28 19.22 27.39
N PHE A 622 -10.36 18.55 26.94
CA PHE A 622 -11.04 17.50 27.68
C PHE A 622 -10.12 16.32 28.01
N ASN A 623 -9.21 15.98 27.08
CA ASN A 623 -8.22 14.91 27.23
C ASN A 623 -6.95 15.33 28.00
N LYS A 624 -6.91 16.56 28.55
CA LYS A 624 -5.74 17.18 29.20
C LYS A 624 -4.59 17.47 28.24
N MET A 625 -4.89 17.64 26.97
CA MET A 625 -3.96 18.14 25.96
C MET A 625 -4.19 19.65 25.77
N PRO A 626 -3.17 20.44 25.45
CA PRO A 626 -3.35 21.84 25.11
C PRO A 626 -4.18 21.97 23.83
N PRO A 627 -5.10 22.95 23.74
CA PRO A 627 -5.68 23.32 22.47
C PRO A 627 -4.57 23.89 21.57
N ILE A 628 -4.54 23.49 20.31
CA ILE A 628 -3.50 23.90 19.37
C ILE A 628 -4.05 24.36 18.02
N PHE A 629 -5.27 23.95 17.66
CA PHE A 629 -5.83 24.24 16.34
C PHE A 629 -6.06 25.73 16.15
N PHE A 630 -6.37 26.48 17.20
CA PHE A 630 -6.50 27.95 17.14
C PHE A 630 -5.22 28.68 16.71
N CYS A 631 -4.04 28.06 16.86
CA CYS A 631 -2.76 28.64 16.43
C CYS A 631 -2.43 28.34 14.95
N LEU A 632 -3.22 27.52 14.28
CA LEU A 632 -2.96 27.06 12.92
C LEU A 632 -3.68 27.94 11.88
N SER A 633 -3.12 28.01 10.67
CA SER A 633 -3.82 28.64 9.53
C SER A 633 -5.05 27.81 9.10
N PRO A 634 -6.04 28.39 8.41
CA PRO A 634 -7.24 27.65 7.99
C PRO A 634 -6.95 26.39 7.15
N GLN A 635 -5.89 26.42 6.34
CA GLN A 635 -5.46 25.26 5.56
C GLN A 635 -4.85 24.16 6.45
N GLN A 636 -3.98 24.54 7.39
CA GLN A 636 -3.41 23.61 8.37
C GLN A 636 -4.48 23.02 9.30
N GLN A 637 -5.51 23.81 9.67
CA GLN A 637 -6.66 23.32 10.44
C GLN A 637 -7.48 22.29 9.65
N LEU A 638 -7.60 22.46 8.34
CA LEU A 638 -8.28 21.49 7.48
C LEU A 638 -7.50 20.17 7.42
N GLU A 639 -6.20 20.25 7.10
CA GLU A 639 -5.31 19.08 6.98
C GLU A 639 -5.16 18.34 8.32
N ALA A 640 -4.86 19.05 9.40
CA ALA A 640 -4.68 18.44 10.71
C ALA A 640 -5.99 17.94 11.33
N GLY A 641 -7.09 18.66 11.11
CA GLY A 641 -8.40 18.22 11.58
C GLY A 641 -8.82 16.91 10.89
N ASN A 642 -8.60 16.80 9.58
CA ASN A 642 -8.87 15.58 8.82
C ASN A 642 -8.01 14.42 9.33
N ALA A 643 -6.73 14.64 9.59
CA ALA A 643 -5.83 13.59 10.08
C ALA A 643 -6.24 13.07 11.48
N VAL A 644 -6.56 13.97 12.41
CA VAL A 644 -7.01 13.59 13.76
C VAL A 644 -8.33 12.84 13.70
N MET A 645 -9.31 13.33 12.93
CA MET A 645 -10.59 12.64 12.80
C MET A 645 -10.43 11.28 12.13
N GLN A 646 -9.58 11.16 11.10
CA GLN A 646 -9.27 9.86 10.48
C GLN A 646 -8.61 8.88 11.43
N LEU A 647 -7.71 9.34 12.31
CA LEU A 647 -7.10 8.50 13.35
C LEU A 647 -8.15 7.93 14.30
N ILE A 648 -9.05 8.78 14.78
CA ILE A 648 -10.13 8.36 15.68
C ILE A 648 -11.08 7.39 14.95
N GLN A 649 -11.49 7.71 13.72
CA GLN A 649 -12.33 6.86 12.90
C GLN A 649 -11.70 5.48 12.64
N ALA A 650 -10.39 5.42 12.38
CA ALA A 650 -9.70 4.15 12.15
C ALA A 650 -9.74 3.23 13.38
N ARG A 651 -9.75 3.81 14.60
CA ARG A 651 -9.84 3.06 15.86
C ARG A 651 -11.27 2.66 16.22
N THR A 652 -12.24 3.54 15.98
CA THR A 652 -13.66 3.32 16.31
C THR A 652 -14.43 2.57 15.23
N GLY A 653 -13.87 2.48 14.01
CA GLY A 653 -14.42 1.78 12.85
C GLY A 653 -15.52 2.55 12.12
N SER A 654 -15.91 3.74 12.56
CA SER A 654 -16.92 4.57 11.88
C SER A 654 -16.85 6.05 12.30
N LEU A 655 -17.32 6.93 11.41
CA LEU A 655 -17.50 8.37 11.73
C LEU A 655 -18.39 8.57 12.96
N LYS A 656 -19.50 7.83 13.03
CA LYS A 656 -20.42 7.92 14.19
C LYS A 656 -19.72 7.58 15.50
N GLY A 657 -18.89 6.53 15.53
CA GLY A 657 -18.12 6.17 16.71
C GLY A 657 -17.03 7.19 17.04
N ALA A 658 -16.44 7.85 16.04
CA ALA A 658 -15.44 8.89 16.27
C ALA A 658 -16.01 10.16 16.91
N LEU A 659 -17.24 10.53 16.54
CA LEU A 659 -17.92 11.72 17.07
C LEU A 659 -18.11 11.66 18.59
N GLU A 660 -18.34 10.48 19.19
CA GLU A 660 -18.45 10.33 20.66
C GLU A 660 -17.20 10.86 21.38
N PHE A 661 -16.02 10.68 20.80
CA PHE A 661 -14.76 11.16 21.36
C PHE A 661 -14.54 12.63 21.05
N ALA A 662 -14.79 13.03 19.80
CA ALA A 662 -14.56 14.40 19.35
C ALA A 662 -15.55 15.41 19.97
N GLU A 663 -16.75 14.98 20.35
CA GLU A 663 -17.74 15.79 21.08
C GLU A 663 -17.57 15.71 22.61
N CYS A 664 -16.45 15.18 23.11
CA CYS A 664 -16.16 15.05 24.54
C CYS A 664 -17.17 14.19 25.33
N GLN A 665 -17.88 13.27 24.67
CA GLN A 665 -18.75 12.30 25.38
C GLN A 665 -17.91 11.17 25.97
N ARG A 666 -16.77 10.85 25.35
CA ARG A 666 -15.82 9.81 25.77
C ARG A 666 -14.37 10.28 25.68
N CYS A 667 -13.50 9.66 26.46
CA CYS A 667 -12.10 10.05 26.56
C CYS A 667 -11.22 9.27 25.56
N LEU A 668 -10.30 9.94 24.87
CA LEU A 668 -9.34 9.31 23.94
C LEU A 668 -8.41 8.31 24.66
N ARG A 669 -8.23 8.45 25.98
CA ARG A 669 -7.50 7.47 26.81
C ARG A 669 -8.16 6.09 26.78
N GLU A 670 -9.49 6.02 26.68
CA GLU A 670 -10.23 4.75 26.67
C GLU A 670 -9.88 3.89 25.45
N ILE A 671 -9.45 4.51 24.36
CA ILE A 671 -9.07 3.86 23.11
C ILE A 671 -7.56 3.93 22.83
N GLY A 672 -6.78 4.40 23.82
CA GLY A 672 -5.33 4.48 23.75
C GLY A 672 -4.79 5.41 22.66
N LEU A 673 -5.54 6.46 22.30
CA LEU A 673 -5.17 7.35 21.18
C LEU A 673 -4.45 8.64 21.61
N VAL A 674 -4.23 8.89 22.90
CA VAL A 674 -3.62 10.15 23.35
C VAL A 674 -2.21 10.34 22.76
N GLU A 675 -1.35 9.33 22.86
CA GLU A 675 0.02 9.39 22.30
C GLU A 675 0.01 9.42 20.76
N GLU A 676 -0.83 8.61 20.12
CA GLU A 676 -0.95 8.60 18.64
C GLU A 676 -1.46 9.96 18.12
N THR A 677 -2.37 10.62 18.84
CA THR A 677 -2.87 11.96 18.51
C THR A 677 -1.77 13.01 18.68
N TRP A 678 -0.95 12.88 19.73
CA TRP A 678 0.24 13.73 19.91
C TRP A 678 1.21 13.61 18.73
N ASP A 679 1.51 12.39 18.31
CA ASP A 679 2.47 12.13 17.24
C ASP A 679 1.97 12.66 15.89
N VAL A 680 0.69 12.46 15.56
CA VAL A 680 0.07 13.00 14.34
C VAL A 680 0.10 14.53 14.33
N LEU A 681 -0.30 15.17 15.43
CA LEU A 681 -0.30 16.64 15.52
C LEU A 681 1.12 17.20 15.44
N ALA A 682 2.08 16.55 16.09
CA ALA A 682 3.49 16.89 16.07
C ALA A 682 4.11 16.89 14.66
N GLU A 683 3.77 15.89 13.85
CA GLU A 683 4.25 15.76 12.48
C GLU A 683 3.69 16.89 11.59
N LEU A 684 2.40 17.18 11.72
CA LEU A 684 1.70 18.15 10.88
C LEU A 684 2.04 19.61 11.19
N VAL A 685 2.43 19.91 12.43
CA VAL A 685 2.86 21.26 12.84
C VAL A 685 4.39 21.43 12.82
N CYS A 686 5.12 20.45 12.25
CA CYS A 686 6.57 20.49 12.16
C CYS A 686 7.04 21.77 11.43
N GLY A 687 7.96 22.50 12.06
CA GLY A 687 8.45 23.79 11.54
C GLY A 687 7.60 25.01 11.88
N THR A 688 6.49 24.86 12.62
CA THR A 688 5.70 25.98 13.16
C THR A 688 6.05 26.25 14.64
N PRO A 689 5.81 27.47 15.16
CA PRO A 689 5.95 27.77 16.59
C PRO A 689 5.10 26.89 17.50
N VAL A 690 4.02 26.30 16.96
CA VAL A 690 3.09 25.42 17.68
C VAL A 690 3.75 24.11 18.12
N ARG A 691 4.78 23.65 17.40
CA ARG A 691 5.58 22.47 17.79
C ARG A 691 6.17 22.61 19.19
N GLN A 692 6.63 23.81 19.55
CA GLN A 692 7.20 24.08 20.88
C GLN A 692 6.16 23.96 21.99
N LEU A 693 4.89 24.33 21.72
CA LEU A 693 3.79 24.16 22.66
C LEU A 693 3.45 22.69 22.87
N ILE A 694 3.48 21.89 21.79
CA ILE A 694 3.28 20.43 21.84
C ILE A 694 4.38 19.76 22.67
N ASP A 695 5.64 20.10 22.40
CA ASP A 695 6.80 19.49 23.07
C ASP A 695 6.84 19.85 24.56
N ALA A 696 6.57 21.12 24.91
CA ALA A 696 6.49 21.57 26.30
C ALA A 696 5.35 20.90 27.08
N ALA A 697 4.18 20.75 26.45
CA ALA A 697 3.04 20.09 27.07
C ALA A 697 3.28 18.58 27.26
N ARG A 698 3.89 17.90 26.29
CA ARG A 698 4.26 16.48 26.40
C ARG A 698 5.26 16.24 27.52
N ALA A 699 6.25 17.12 27.68
CA ALA A 699 7.19 17.06 28.80
C ALA A 699 6.49 17.21 30.17
N SER A 700 5.55 18.17 30.29
CA SER A 700 4.81 18.39 31.53
C SER A 700 3.84 17.25 31.90
N ALA A 701 3.31 16.53 30.91
CA ALA A 701 2.43 15.38 31.13
C ALA A 701 3.20 14.16 31.67
N HIS A 702 4.45 13.96 31.23
CA HIS A 702 5.30 12.87 31.73
C HIS A 702 5.79 13.10 33.18
N ASP A 703 6.00 14.36 33.59
CA ASP A 703 6.37 14.67 34.98
C ASP A 703 5.20 14.47 35.97
N GLY A 704 3.96 14.66 35.52
CA GLY A 704 2.76 14.53 36.35
C GLY A 704 2.43 13.11 36.81
N ASP A 705 2.72 12.09 35.99
CA ASP A 705 2.49 10.67 36.33
C ASP A 705 3.56 10.11 37.29
N SER A 706 4.68 10.81 37.51
CA SER A 706 5.73 10.40 38.45
C SER A 706 5.42 10.75 39.93
N HIS A 707 4.41 11.59 40.18
CA HIS A 707 3.99 12.01 41.53
C HIS A 707 2.69 11.37 42.03
N ALA A 708 2.09 10.47 41.25
CA ALA A 708 0.95 9.65 41.64
C ALA A 708 1.33 8.17 41.65
N SER A 709 2.22 7.80 42.57
CA SER A 709 2.46 6.40 42.97
C SER A 709 2.39 6.27 44.48
#